data_AF-A0A8G0LQ33-F1
#
_entry.id   AF-A0A8G0LQ33-F1
#
_cell.length_a   1.000
_cell.length_b   1.000
_cell.length_c   1.000
_cell.angle_alpha   90.00
_cell.angle_beta   90.00
_cell.angle_gamma   90.00
#
_symmetry.space_group_name_H-M   'P 1'
#
loop_
_entity.id
_entity.type
_entity.pdbx_description
1 polymer ?
#
loop_
_entity_poly.entity_id
_entity_poly.type
_entity_poly.pdbx_seq_one_letter_code
_entity_poly.pdbx_strand_id
1 'polypeptide(L)'
;MAAPNDKQDTPKDGTGVIQLDPWLAPFGDALKRRYSKAQDWIKVINETEGGFDKFSKGIDIFGFNVDEKNNVIYREWAPNAEQAYLVGDFNGWNFTSHPMKKNAYGVFEITVPAKGGEKAIPHNSKVKISLVLPGGHRIDRLPAWIKYVTQDLSVSPVYDARFWSPAPSEKYKFQHSRPQKPESIRIYEAHVGISSPEQRVTTYEEFTENVLPRIKDLGYNAIQLMAIMEHAYYASFGYQVNSFFAASSRYGTPEGLKKLVDTAHKMGIVVLLDVVHSHASKNVLDGLNQFDGTDHQYFHSGGKGNHDLWDSRLFNYGHHEVMRFLLSNLRFWMDEYHFDGFRFDGVTSMLYLHHGIGTGFSGGYHEYFGPDVDEEAVVYLMVANEMLHSLYPECVTVAEDVSGMPALCLPLSLGGIGFDYRLAMAIPDMWIKILKEKTDEQWDLANICFTLTNRRHGEKTIAYCESHDQALVGDKTLMMHLCDAEMYTHMSTLSPLTPVIDRGIALHKMIRLLTHGLGGEGYLNFEGNEFGHPEWLDFPRAGNNNSFWYARRQFNLTEDNLLRYKFLNTFDKLMNECEAQYGWLHAPQAYISLKHEGDKVIVFERAGLVFIFNFHTDRSFSDYRIGVEVPGTYKIVLNSDAERVGGHNRIDEETRFFTTPMEWNGRKNWTHVYIPCRTALILARESSATQ
;
A
#
# COMPACT_ATOMS: atom_id res chain seq x y z
N MET A 1 -20.19 10.16 -7.03
CA MET A 1 -20.55 11.49 -7.58
C MET A 1 -20.83 11.33 -9.06
N ALA A 2 -21.89 11.98 -9.57
CA ALA A 2 -22.12 12.08 -11.01
C ALA A 2 -20.88 12.64 -11.71
N ALA A 3 -20.57 12.13 -12.89
CA ALA A 3 -19.54 12.69 -13.77
C ALA A 3 -19.72 14.22 -13.82
N PRO A 4 -18.65 15.02 -13.61
CA PRO A 4 -18.74 16.46 -13.81
C PRO A 4 -19.28 16.67 -15.22
N ASN A 5 -20.30 17.52 -15.33
CA ASN A 5 -20.97 17.90 -16.58
C ASN A 5 -20.04 17.76 -17.79
N ASP A 6 -20.32 16.75 -18.61
CA ASP A 6 -19.90 16.74 -20.00
C ASP A 6 -20.31 18.10 -20.60
N LYS A 7 -19.32 18.84 -21.13
CA LYS A 7 -19.41 20.07 -21.96
C LYS A 7 -19.11 21.42 -21.28
N GLN A 8 -17.88 21.60 -20.82
CA GLN A 8 -17.16 22.88 -20.98
C GLN A 8 -15.71 22.58 -21.41
N ASP A 9 -15.15 23.43 -22.28
CA ASP A 9 -13.85 23.28 -22.98
C ASP A 9 -12.66 22.92 -22.05
N THR A 10 -12.50 21.65 -21.66
CA THR A 10 -11.29 21.19 -21.00
C THR A 10 -10.14 21.16 -22.02
N PRO A 11 -9.04 21.90 -21.80
CA PRO A 11 -7.90 21.89 -22.71
C PRO A 11 -7.33 20.48 -22.89
N LYS A 12 -7.16 20.06 -24.14
CA LYS A 12 -6.56 18.75 -24.50
C LYS A 12 -5.03 18.79 -24.56
N ASP A 13 -4.41 19.78 -23.92
CA ASP A 13 -2.95 19.96 -23.87
C ASP A 13 -2.35 19.62 -22.49
N GLY A 14 -3.12 18.96 -21.62
CA GLY A 14 -2.69 18.58 -20.27
C GLY A 14 -2.84 19.69 -19.23
N THR A 15 -3.58 20.76 -19.53
CA THR A 15 -3.84 21.85 -18.56
C THR A 15 -5.25 21.84 -17.96
N GLY A 16 -6.02 20.77 -18.17
CA GLY A 16 -7.36 20.60 -17.59
C GLY A 16 -7.40 20.74 -16.08
N VAL A 17 -6.35 20.31 -15.37
CA VAL A 17 -6.20 20.45 -13.91
C VAL A 17 -6.26 21.89 -13.42
N ILE A 18 -5.93 22.89 -14.26
CA ILE A 18 -6.00 24.31 -13.91
C ILE A 18 -7.45 24.77 -13.67
N GLN A 19 -8.43 24.11 -14.31
CA GLN A 19 -9.85 24.39 -14.07
C GLN A 19 -10.30 23.96 -12.67
N LEU A 20 -9.69 22.89 -12.14
CA LEU A 20 -9.94 22.41 -10.78
C LEU A 20 -9.12 23.19 -9.74
N ASP A 21 -7.90 23.57 -10.11
CA ASP A 21 -6.99 24.34 -9.27
C ASP A 21 -6.29 25.47 -10.06
N PRO A 22 -6.86 26.70 -10.03
CA PRO A 22 -6.30 27.85 -10.74
C PRO A 22 -4.88 28.26 -10.29
N TRP A 23 -4.42 27.84 -9.11
CA TRP A 23 -3.06 28.14 -8.64
C TRP A 23 -1.98 27.41 -9.45
N LEU A 24 -2.35 26.42 -10.26
CA LEU A 24 -1.46 25.75 -11.21
C LEU A 24 -1.18 26.59 -12.47
N ALA A 25 -1.91 27.69 -12.71
CA ALA A 25 -1.77 28.50 -13.92
C ALA A 25 -0.34 28.96 -14.24
N PRO A 26 0.49 29.41 -13.28
CA PRO A 26 1.88 29.78 -13.54
C PRO A 26 2.77 28.61 -13.99
N PHE A 27 2.34 27.36 -13.78
CA PHE A 27 3.09 26.14 -14.09
C PHE A 27 2.53 25.41 -15.33
N GLY A 28 1.66 26.07 -16.11
CA GLY A 28 1.02 25.50 -17.29
C GLY A 28 2.02 24.90 -18.30
N ASP A 29 3.18 25.52 -18.51
CA ASP A 29 4.20 25.01 -19.43
C ASP A 29 4.83 23.69 -18.94
N ALA A 30 4.99 23.51 -17.63
CA ALA A 30 5.47 22.25 -17.06
C ALA A 30 4.43 21.14 -17.24
N LEU A 31 3.14 21.44 -17.01
CA LEU A 31 2.04 20.51 -17.23
C LEU A 31 1.95 20.08 -18.71
N LYS A 32 1.97 21.04 -19.65
CA LYS A 32 1.94 20.76 -21.10
C LYS A 32 3.11 19.89 -21.52
N ARG A 33 4.32 20.20 -21.03
CA ARG A 33 5.53 19.45 -21.36
C ARG A 33 5.45 17.99 -20.88
N ARG A 34 5.03 17.76 -19.63
CA ARG A 34 4.87 16.40 -19.07
C ARG A 34 3.78 15.62 -19.82
N TYR A 35 2.64 16.25 -20.07
CA TYR A 35 1.57 15.64 -20.84
C TYR A 35 2.01 15.26 -22.26
N SER A 36 2.68 16.17 -22.97
CA SER A 36 3.21 15.90 -24.31
C SER A 36 4.16 14.70 -24.31
N LYS A 37 5.10 14.63 -23.35
CA LYS A 37 6.03 13.51 -23.23
C LYS A 37 5.32 12.17 -22.97
N ALA A 38 4.29 12.17 -22.13
CA ALA A 38 3.47 10.97 -21.90
C ALA A 38 2.72 10.55 -23.18
N GLN A 39 2.14 11.50 -23.91
CA GLN A 39 1.48 11.24 -25.20
C GLN A 39 2.47 10.72 -26.26
N ASP A 40 3.70 11.25 -26.30
CA ASP A 40 4.75 10.77 -27.18
C ASP A 40 5.11 9.31 -26.89
N TRP A 41 5.24 8.92 -25.62
CA TRP A 41 5.43 7.52 -25.23
C TRP A 41 4.27 6.63 -25.64
N ILE A 42 3.03 7.05 -25.37
CA ILE A 42 1.82 6.32 -25.76
C ILE A 42 1.79 6.11 -27.27
N LYS A 43 2.11 7.16 -28.04
CA LYS A 43 2.20 7.11 -29.49
C LYS A 43 3.27 6.13 -29.96
N VAL A 44 4.49 6.20 -29.41
CA VAL A 44 5.57 5.27 -29.75
C VAL A 44 5.16 3.83 -29.47
N ILE A 45 4.61 3.54 -28.29
CA ILE A 45 4.11 2.20 -27.92
C ILE A 45 3.04 1.71 -28.90
N ASN A 46 2.11 2.57 -29.31
CA ASN A 46 1.07 2.21 -30.27
C ASN A 46 1.66 1.91 -31.66
N GLU A 47 2.59 2.75 -32.15
CA GLU A 47 3.15 2.65 -33.50
C GLU A 47 4.17 1.52 -33.66
N THR A 48 5.00 1.24 -32.64
CA THR A 48 6.14 0.31 -32.75
C THR A 48 5.91 -1.02 -32.05
N GLU A 49 5.06 -1.07 -31.02
CA GLU A 49 4.87 -2.25 -30.17
C GLU A 49 3.44 -2.81 -30.24
N GLY A 50 2.55 -2.12 -30.97
CA GLY A 50 1.15 -2.53 -31.15
C GLY A 50 0.25 -2.26 -29.94
N GLY A 51 0.60 -1.23 -29.16
CA GLY A 51 -0.19 -0.71 -28.06
C GLY A 51 0.09 -1.36 -26.71
N PHE A 52 -0.52 -0.80 -25.66
CA PHE A 52 -0.30 -1.20 -24.28
C PHE A 52 -0.48 -2.69 -24.02
N ASP A 53 -1.51 -3.32 -24.60
CA ASP A 53 -1.77 -4.75 -24.39
C ASP A 53 -0.59 -5.62 -24.81
N LYS A 54 0.05 -5.33 -25.96
CA LYS A 54 1.19 -6.10 -26.47
C LYS A 54 2.49 -5.70 -25.79
N PHE A 55 2.74 -4.41 -25.61
CA PHE A 55 3.99 -3.92 -25.03
C PHE A 55 4.19 -4.38 -23.59
N SER A 56 3.11 -4.43 -22.81
CA SER A 56 3.13 -4.88 -21.42
C SER A 56 3.14 -6.41 -21.26
N LYS A 57 2.98 -7.19 -22.34
CA LYS A 57 3.17 -8.65 -22.33
C LYS A 57 4.64 -9.03 -22.55
N GLY A 58 5.57 -8.23 -22.04
CA GLY A 58 7.00 -8.50 -22.16
C GLY A 58 7.41 -9.86 -21.60
N ILE A 59 6.71 -10.37 -20.57
CA ILE A 59 6.98 -11.70 -19.98
C ILE A 59 6.68 -12.86 -20.95
N ASP A 60 5.84 -12.66 -21.96
CA ASP A 60 5.58 -13.67 -23.01
C ASP A 60 6.72 -13.72 -24.05
N ILE A 61 7.63 -12.74 -24.00
CA ILE A 61 8.75 -12.60 -24.92
C ILE A 61 10.07 -12.84 -24.19
N PHE A 62 10.31 -12.12 -23.10
CA PHE A 62 11.50 -12.15 -22.25
C PHE A 62 11.42 -13.18 -21.14
N GLY A 63 12.58 -13.58 -20.60
CA GLY A 63 12.64 -14.67 -19.65
C GLY A 63 12.38 -16.02 -20.32
N PHE A 64 11.95 -17.00 -19.53
CA PHE A 64 11.69 -18.36 -20.02
C PHE A 64 10.24 -18.53 -20.46
N ASN A 65 10.06 -18.93 -21.71
CA ASN A 65 8.77 -19.24 -22.32
C ASN A 65 8.81 -20.65 -22.91
N VAL A 66 7.68 -21.36 -22.85
CA VAL A 66 7.56 -22.73 -23.37
C VAL A 66 6.56 -22.73 -24.51
N ASP A 67 6.96 -23.24 -25.67
CA ASP A 67 6.08 -23.35 -26.84
C ASP A 67 5.19 -24.62 -26.80
N GLU A 68 4.28 -24.75 -27.76
CA GLU A 68 3.38 -25.90 -27.89
C GLU A 68 4.10 -27.25 -28.10
N LYS A 69 5.37 -27.22 -28.52
CA LYS A 69 6.22 -28.40 -28.73
C LYS A 69 7.14 -28.67 -27.53
N ASN A 70 6.93 -28.00 -26.40
CA ASN A 70 7.75 -28.06 -25.20
C ASN A 70 9.19 -27.58 -25.39
N ASN A 71 9.49 -26.81 -26.44
CA ASN A 71 10.78 -26.13 -26.55
C ASN A 71 10.79 -24.99 -25.53
N VAL A 72 11.94 -24.77 -24.90
CA VAL A 72 12.13 -23.65 -23.96
C VAL A 72 12.85 -22.53 -24.69
N ILE A 73 12.16 -21.41 -24.88
CA ILE A 73 12.71 -20.19 -25.46
C ILE A 73 13.13 -19.28 -24.31
N TYR A 74 14.37 -18.82 -24.32
CA TYR A 74 14.88 -17.88 -23.34
C TYR A 74 15.39 -16.62 -24.04
N ARG A 75 14.91 -15.45 -23.59
CA ARG A 75 15.39 -14.14 -24.06
C ARG A 75 15.80 -13.24 -22.92
N GLU A 76 16.85 -12.47 -23.15
CA GLU A 76 17.38 -11.54 -22.15
C GLU A 76 18.00 -10.31 -22.79
N TRP A 77 17.76 -9.14 -22.21
CA TRP A 77 18.37 -7.90 -22.65
C TRP A 77 19.70 -7.70 -21.92
N ALA A 78 20.80 -7.61 -22.66
CA ALA A 78 22.16 -7.41 -22.10
C ALA A 78 23.06 -6.72 -23.14
N PRO A 79 22.81 -5.44 -23.47
CA PRO A 79 23.41 -4.79 -24.63
C PRO A 79 24.94 -4.67 -24.55
N ASN A 80 25.54 -4.59 -23.36
CA ASN A 80 26.99 -4.52 -23.23
C ASN A 80 27.70 -5.88 -23.43
N ALA A 81 27.03 -7.01 -23.19
CA ALA A 81 27.66 -8.32 -23.31
C ALA A 81 27.99 -8.66 -24.77
N GLU A 82 29.17 -9.23 -25.03
CA GLU A 82 29.58 -9.69 -26.36
C GLU A 82 29.01 -11.07 -26.69
N GLN A 83 28.94 -11.95 -25.69
CA GLN A 83 28.37 -13.28 -25.80
C GLN A 83 27.52 -13.60 -24.58
N ALA A 84 26.52 -14.47 -24.75
CA ALA A 84 25.72 -15.00 -23.66
C ALA A 84 25.50 -16.50 -23.83
N TYR A 85 25.39 -17.20 -22.71
CA TYR A 85 25.16 -18.63 -22.64
C TYR A 85 24.11 -18.93 -21.58
N LEU A 86 23.18 -19.83 -21.88
CA LEU A 86 22.24 -20.34 -20.88
C LEU A 86 22.88 -21.52 -20.14
N VAL A 87 22.93 -21.46 -18.82
CA VAL A 87 23.57 -22.48 -17.98
C VAL A 87 22.64 -22.94 -16.86
N GLY A 88 22.82 -24.18 -16.40
CA GLY A 88 22.03 -24.70 -15.28
C GLY A 88 22.18 -26.20 -15.11
N ASP A 89 21.36 -26.77 -14.24
CA ASP A 89 21.42 -28.21 -13.95
C ASP A 89 21.20 -29.06 -15.22
N PHE A 90 20.33 -28.59 -16.11
CA PHE A 90 19.95 -29.28 -17.35
C PHE A 90 21.13 -29.55 -18.31
N ASN A 91 22.20 -28.76 -18.22
CA ASN A 91 23.39 -28.92 -19.05
C ASN A 91 24.66 -29.21 -18.23
N GLY A 92 24.49 -29.60 -16.95
CA GLY A 92 25.61 -29.85 -16.05
C GLY A 92 26.49 -28.62 -15.80
N TRP A 93 25.90 -27.42 -15.81
CA TRP A 93 26.60 -26.15 -15.65
C TRP A 93 27.72 -25.93 -16.68
N ASN A 94 27.51 -26.37 -17.92
CA ASN A 94 28.46 -26.18 -19.01
C ASN A 94 28.31 -24.79 -19.67
N PHE A 95 29.31 -23.93 -19.45
CA PHE A 95 29.35 -22.52 -19.85
C PHE A 95 29.55 -22.23 -21.34
N THR A 96 29.66 -23.25 -22.20
CA THR A 96 29.86 -23.07 -23.66
C THR A 96 28.85 -23.81 -24.51
N SER A 97 28.10 -24.76 -23.93
CA SER A 97 27.23 -25.69 -24.65
C SER A 97 25.96 -25.06 -25.25
N HIS A 98 25.46 -23.97 -24.68
CA HIS A 98 24.19 -23.34 -25.06
C HIS A 98 24.36 -21.84 -25.35
N PRO A 99 25.08 -21.47 -26.44
CA PRO A 99 25.28 -20.08 -26.82
C PRO A 99 23.96 -19.44 -27.27
N MET A 100 23.76 -18.19 -26.89
CA MET A 100 22.62 -17.37 -27.28
C MET A 100 23.00 -16.44 -28.44
N LYS A 101 22.03 -16.11 -29.30
CA LYS A 101 22.20 -15.20 -30.43
C LYS A 101 21.76 -13.78 -30.06
N LYS A 102 22.66 -12.80 -30.20
CA LYS A 102 22.37 -11.37 -30.00
C LYS A 102 21.71 -10.75 -31.23
N ASN A 103 20.66 -9.96 -31.04
CA ASN A 103 20.04 -9.15 -32.10
C ASN A 103 20.62 -7.71 -32.12
N ALA A 104 20.12 -6.87 -33.04
CA ALA A 104 20.60 -5.49 -33.21
C ALA A 104 20.29 -4.56 -32.01
N TYR A 105 19.36 -4.93 -31.14
CA TYR A 105 18.94 -4.16 -29.96
C TYR A 105 19.58 -4.67 -28.66
N GLY A 106 20.52 -5.62 -28.75
CA GLY A 106 21.21 -6.18 -27.60
C GLY A 106 20.42 -7.22 -26.81
N VAL A 107 19.36 -7.77 -27.40
CA VAL A 107 18.62 -8.91 -26.83
C VAL A 107 19.25 -10.21 -27.32
N PHE A 108 19.57 -11.09 -26.38
CA PHE A 108 20.03 -12.44 -26.63
C PHE A 108 18.86 -13.42 -26.62
N GLU A 109 18.86 -14.40 -27.53
CA GLU A 109 17.84 -15.44 -27.63
C GLU A 109 18.48 -16.83 -27.77
N ILE A 110 17.86 -17.84 -27.16
CA ILE A 110 18.10 -19.26 -27.44
C ILE A 110 16.79 -20.05 -27.40
N THR A 111 16.67 -21.05 -28.27
CA THR A 111 15.64 -22.09 -28.16
C THR A 111 16.30 -23.40 -27.77
N VAL A 112 15.97 -23.92 -26.59
CA VAL A 112 16.40 -25.24 -26.13
C VAL A 112 15.33 -26.26 -26.54
N PRO A 113 15.62 -27.15 -27.50
CA PRO A 113 14.62 -28.05 -28.04
C PRO A 113 14.18 -29.10 -27.01
N ALA A 114 12.92 -29.50 -27.07
CA ALA A 114 12.38 -30.57 -26.22
C ALA A 114 13.18 -31.88 -26.35
N LYS A 115 13.32 -32.61 -25.25
CA LYS A 115 14.00 -33.90 -25.20
C LYS A 115 13.00 -35.01 -24.92
N GLY A 116 12.77 -35.89 -25.89
CA GLY A 116 11.80 -36.98 -25.76
C GLY A 116 10.35 -36.52 -25.64
N GLY A 117 10.01 -35.35 -26.20
CA GLY A 117 8.68 -34.74 -26.09
C GLY A 117 8.47 -33.87 -24.84
N GLU A 118 9.42 -33.89 -23.91
CA GLU A 118 9.37 -33.13 -22.65
C GLU A 118 10.28 -31.88 -22.69
N LYS A 119 10.01 -30.92 -21.82
CA LYS A 119 10.85 -29.73 -21.63
C LYS A 119 12.29 -30.14 -21.29
N ALA A 120 13.26 -29.65 -22.05
CA ALA A 120 14.67 -29.99 -21.82
C ALA A 120 15.24 -29.40 -20.51
N ILE A 121 14.64 -28.32 -20.00
CA ILE A 121 14.93 -27.77 -18.68
C ILE A 121 13.86 -28.29 -17.72
N PRO A 122 14.20 -29.14 -16.74
CA PRO A 122 13.21 -29.66 -15.80
C PRO A 122 12.61 -28.54 -14.93
N HIS A 123 11.32 -28.64 -14.60
CA HIS A 123 10.68 -27.75 -13.63
C HIS A 123 11.47 -27.69 -12.32
N ASN A 124 11.61 -26.49 -11.75
CA ASN A 124 12.28 -26.22 -10.48
C ASN A 124 13.80 -26.54 -10.46
N SER A 125 14.40 -26.81 -11.63
CA SER A 125 15.85 -26.91 -11.78
C SER A 125 16.51 -25.52 -11.75
N LYS A 126 17.78 -25.46 -11.33
CA LYS A 126 18.54 -24.21 -11.26
C LYS A 126 19.00 -23.77 -12.64
N VAL A 127 18.90 -22.47 -12.90
CA VAL A 127 19.32 -21.83 -14.16
C VAL A 127 20.03 -20.50 -13.88
N LYS A 128 20.94 -20.10 -14.77
CA LYS A 128 21.55 -18.76 -14.82
C LYS A 128 21.81 -18.37 -16.27
N ILE A 129 22.03 -17.08 -16.50
CA ILE A 129 22.68 -16.60 -17.71
C ILE A 129 24.15 -16.30 -17.42
N SER A 130 25.03 -16.76 -18.30
CA SER A 130 26.46 -16.45 -18.27
C SER A 130 26.79 -15.50 -19.40
N LEU A 131 27.32 -14.33 -19.08
CA LEU A 131 27.66 -13.27 -20.02
C LEU A 131 29.17 -13.14 -20.15
N VAL A 132 29.66 -12.98 -21.37
CA VAL A 132 31.04 -12.59 -21.65
C VAL A 132 31.04 -11.10 -22.02
N LEU A 133 31.68 -10.30 -21.18
CA LEU A 133 31.79 -8.86 -21.31
C LEU A 133 32.91 -8.46 -22.29
N PRO A 134 32.93 -7.19 -22.75
CA PRO A 134 34.07 -6.65 -23.47
C PRO A 134 35.38 -6.87 -22.69
N GLY A 135 36.40 -7.40 -23.38
CA GLY A 135 37.65 -7.82 -22.75
C GLY A 135 37.67 -9.27 -22.25
N GLY A 136 36.62 -10.05 -22.51
CA GLY A 136 36.58 -11.50 -22.28
C GLY A 136 36.27 -11.94 -20.86
N HIS A 137 35.96 -11.01 -19.94
CA HIS A 137 35.57 -11.35 -18.57
C HIS A 137 34.18 -12.00 -18.55
N ARG A 138 34.03 -13.09 -17.78
CA ARG A 138 32.76 -13.81 -17.65
C ARG A 138 32.08 -13.50 -16.33
N ILE A 139 30.79 -13.18 -16.39
CA ILE A 139 29.92 -12.97 -15.24
C ILE A 139 28.68 -13.85 -15.35
N ASP A 140 28.12 -14.26 -14.21
CA ASP A 140 26.86 -15.01 -14.15
C ASP A 140 25.81 -14.20 -13.40
N ARG A 141 24.56 -14.25 -13.88
CA ARG A 141 23.43 -13.54 -13.31
C ARG A 141 22.18 -14.42 -13.21
N LEU A 142 21.32 -14.08 -12.25
CA LEU A 142 19.94 -14.57 -12.29
C LEU A 142 19.21 -13.84 -13.42
N PRO A 143 18.45 -14.54 -14.29
CA PRO A 143 17.68 -13.89 -15.35
C PRO A 143 16.77 -12.78 -14.81
N ALA A 144 16.76 -11.61 -15.46
CA ALA A 144 16.04 -10.42 -14.95
C ALA A 144 14.52 -10.65 -14.87
N TRP A 145 14.01 -11.55 -15.72
CA TRP A 145 12.61 -11.92 -15.87
C TRP A 145 12.26 -13.27 -15.21
N ILE A 146 13.09 -13.74 -14.26
CA ILE A 146 12.85 -15.01 -13.57
C ILE A 146 11.58 -14.93 -12.70
N LYS A 147 10.76 -15.99 -12.74
CA LYS A 147 9.49 -16.07 -12.00
C LYS A 147 9.60 -16.66 -10.59
N TYR A 148 10.75 -17.27 -10.28
CA TYR A 148 10.99 -17.87 -8.97
C TYR A 148 12.48 -18.03 -8.72
N VAL A 149 12.91 -17.72 -7.50
CA VAL A 149 14.28 -17.94 -7.02
C VAL A 149 14.20 -18.61 -5.65
N THR A 150 15.27 -19.21 -5.17
CA THR A 150 15.31 -19.81 -3.83
C THR A 150 16.69 -19.61 -3.21
N GLN A 151 16.77 -19.63 -1.88
CA GLN A 151 18.02 -19.57 -1.15
C GLN A 151 18.19 -20.82 -0.29
N ASP A 152 19.41 -21.38 -0.27
CA ASP A 152 19.81 -22.42 0.67
C ASP A 152 21.02 -21.91 1.46
N LEU A 153 20.77 -21.40 2.66
CA LEU A 153 21.78 -20.83 3.54
C LEU A 153 22.85 -21.84 3.99
N SER A 154 22.59 -23.15 3.87
CA SER A 154 23.61 -24.18 4.15
C SER A 154 24.66 -24.28 3.04
N VAL A 155 24.36 -23.76 1.84
CA VAL A 155 25.22 -23.79 0.66
C VAL A 155 25.78 -22.41 0.34
N SER A 156 24.93 -21.39 0.25
CA SER A 156 25.31 -20.03 -0.17
C SER A 156 24.31 -18.99 0.33
N PRO A 157 24.77 -17.77 0.71
CA PRO A 157 23.88 -16.65 0.95
C PRO A 157 23.26 -16.08 -0.33
N VAL A 158 23.73 -16.46 -1.52
CA VAL A 158 23.22 -15.97 -2.81
C VAL A 158 22.04 -16.82 -3.27
N TYR A 159 21.02 -16.20 -3.83
CA TYR A 159 19.88 -16.91 -4.42
C TYR A 159 20.24 -17.65 -5.72
N ASP A 160 19.47 -18.70 -6.00
CA ASP A 160 19.47 -19.43 -7.26
C ASP A 160 18.13 -19.24 -7.99
N ALA A 161 18.19 -18.93 -9.28
CA ALA A 161 17.02 -18.88 -10.15
C ALA A 161 16.49 -20.27 -10.46
N ARG A 162 15.16 -20.42 -10.40
CA ARG A 162 14.46 -21.68 -10.63
C ARG A 162 13.60 -21.59 -11.87
N PHE A 163 13.74 -22.54 -12.79
CA PHE A 163 12.85 -22.63 -13.93
C PHE A 163 11.43 -23.05 -13.50
N TRP A 164 10.57 -22.06 -13.26
CA TRP A 164 9.20 -22.29 -12.79
C TRP A 164 8.25 -22.58 -13.96
N SER A 165 8.18 -23.84 -14.36
CA SER A 165 7.20 -24.34 -15.33
C SER A 165 6.49 -25.62 -14.83
N PRO A 166 5.65 -25.53 -13.78
CA PRO A 166 4.95 -26.68 -13.22
C PRO A 166 4.08 -27.40 -14.26
N ALA A 167 3.79 -28.69 -14.03
CA ALA A 167 2.91 -29.45 -14.91
C ALA A 167 1.47 -28.88 -14.87
N PRO A 168 0.64 -29.08 -15.91
CA PRO A 168 -0.75 -28.60 -15.91
C PRO A 168 -1.61 -29.05 -14.71
N SER A 169 -1.26 -30.18 -14.08
CA SER A 169 -1.89 -30.70 -12.86
C SER A 169 -1.44 -30.01 -11.58
N GLU A 170 -0.29 -29.34 -11.59
CA GLU A 170 0.32 -28.66 -10.44
C GLU A 170 0.10 -27.13 -10.49
N LYS A 171 -0.24 -26.60 -11.67
CA LYS A 171 -0.63 -25.20 -11.84
C LYS A 171 -1.91 -24.90 -11.11
N TYR A 172 -1.90 -23.86 -10.28
CA TYR A 172 -3.11 -23.33 -9.69
C TYR A 172 -4.00 -22.73 -10.78
N LYS A 173 -5.30 -23.00 -10.68
CA LYS A 173 -6.33 -22.42 -11.54
C LYS A 173 -7.25 -21.60 -10.66
N PHE A 174 -7.29 -20.29 -10.90
CA PHE A 174 -8.23 -19.40 -10.23
C PHE A 174 -9.66 -19.89 -10.43
N GLN A 175 -10.41 -19.93 -9.34
CA GLN A 175 -11.79 -20.40 -9.31
C GLN A 175 -12.78 -19.25 -9.11
N HIS A 176 -12.29 -18.09 -8.70
CA HIS A 176 -13.10 -16.93 -8.35
C HIS A 176 -12.72 -15.74 -9.24
N SER A 177 -13.73 -14.93 -9.59
CA SER A 177 -13.51 -13.66 -10.26
C SER A 177 -13.05 -12.61 -9.25
N ARG A 178 -12.32 -11.62 -9.75
CA ARG A 178 -12.02 -10.38 -9.02
C ARG A 178 -13.30 -9.77 -8.44
N PRO A 179 -13.29 -9.30 -7.18
CA PRO A 179 -14.40 -8.51 -6.64
C PRO A 179 -14.57 -7.20 -7.41
N GLN A 180 -15.75 -6.58 -7.29
CA GLN A 180 -15.95 -5.23 -7.82
C GLN A 180 -15.16 -4.19 -7.01
N LYS A 181 -14.73 -3.11 -7.66
CA LYS A 181 -14.07 -1.99 -6.97
C LYS A 181 -14.97 -1.45 -5.86
N PRO A 182 -14.55 -1.47 -4.58
CA PRO A 182 -15.35 -0.91 -3.50
C PRO A 182 -15.55 0.60 -3.67
N GLU A 183 -16.72 1.12 -3.28
CA GLU A 183 -16.99 2.57 -3.29
C GLU A 183 -16.01 3.34 -2.38
N SER A 184 -15.70 2.75 -1.22
CA SER A 184 -14.64 3.15 -0.30
C SER A 184 -13.78 1.95 0.07
N ILE A 185 -12.48 2.18 0.20
CA ILE A 185 -11.49 1.15 0.55
C ILE A 185 -11.18 1.19 2.05
N ARG A 186 -11.30 0.01 2.68
CA ARG A 186 -10.86 -0.28 4.05
C ARG A 186 -9.78 -1.34 3.94
N ILE A 187 -8.54 -0.88 3.96
CA ILE A 187 -7.34 -1.66 3.69
C ILE A 187 -6.80 -2.26 4.98
N TYR A 188 -6.56 -3.57 4.95
CA TYR A 188 -5.71 -4.25 5.91
C TYR A 188 -4.31 -4.44 5.29
N GLU A 189 -3.34 -3.66 5.73
CA GLU A 189 -1.95 -3.76 5.32
C GLU A 189 -1.26 -4.91 6.05
N ALA A 190 -0.65 -5.83 5.31
CA ALA A 190 -0.10 -7.07 5.86
C ALA A 190 1.18 -7.52 5.15
N HIS A 191 2.01 -8.23 5.91
CA HIS A 191 3.21 -8.87 5.46
C HIS A 191 3.19 -10.36 5.84
N VAL A 192 3.05 -11.22 4.83
CA VAL A 192 2.86 -12.68 4.99
C VAL A 192 3.83 -13.29 5.99
N GLY A 193 5.13 -12.99 5.88
CA GLY A 193 6.16 -13.66 6.68
C GLY A 193 6.11 -13.42 8.19
N ILE A 194 5.39 -12.40 8.68
CA ILE A 194 5.28 -12.09 10.12
C ILE A 194 3.89 -12.40 10.68
N SER A 195 2.95 -12.86 9.86
CA SER A 195 1.53 -13.01 10.20
C SER A 195 1.21 -14.29 10.97
N SER A 196 2.03 -14.65 11.96
CA SER A 196 1.75 -15.71 12.93
C SER A 196 2.42 -15.41 14.28
N PRO A 197 2.01 -16.04 15.38
CA PRO A 197 2.68 -15.87 16.67
C PRO A 197 4.01 -16.63 16.76
N GLU A 198 4.35 -17.43 15.76
CA GLU A 198 5.56 -18.25 15.72
C GLU A 198 6.80 -17.42 15.38
N GLN A 199 7.95 -17.80 15.93
CA GLN A 199 9.22 -17.08 15.71
C GLN A 199 9.92 -17.57 14.45
N ARG A 200 9.22 -17.50 13.31
CA ARG A 200 9.72 -17.92 11.99
C ARG A 200 9.00 -17.16 10.89
N VAL A 201 9.48 -17.33 9.67
CA VAL A 201 8.73 -16.92 8.48
C VAL A 201 7.45 -17.76 8.35
N THR A 202 6.33 -17.06 8.23
CA THR A 202 4.99 -17.63 7.97
C THR A 202 4.76 -17.82 6.46
N THR A 203 3.96 -18.82 6.06
CA THR A 203 3.74 -19.15 4.64
C THR A 203 2.49 -18.51 4.04
N TYR A 204 2.39 -18.51 2.71
CA TYR A 204 1.18 -18.09 1.98
C TYR A 204 -0.04 -18.94 2.38
N GLU A 205 0.13 -20.24 2.54
CA GLU A 205 -0.93 -21.16 2.94
C GLU A 205 -1.44 -20.83 4.35
N GLU A 206 -0.53 -20.57 5.30
CA GLU A 206 -0.90 -20.19 6.66
C GLU A 206 -1.62 -18.84 6.72
N PHE A 207 -1.16 -17.86 5.93
CA PHE A 207 -1.86 -16.58 5.80
C PHE A 207 -3.27 -16.77 5.22
N THR A 208 -3.38 -17.61 4.19
CA THR A 208 -4.65 -17.95 3.53
C THR A 208 -5.64 -18.56 4.51
N GLU A 209 -5.19 -19.49 5.34
CA GLU A 209 -6.04 -20.27 6.25
C GLU A 209 -6.37 -19.52 7.54
N ASN A 210 -5.41 -18.78 8.09
CA ASN A 210 -5.54 -18.21 9.43
C ASN A 210 -5.79 -16.70 9.45
N VAL A 211 -5.31 -15.96 8.45
CA VAL A 211 -5.33 -14.49 8.46
C VAL A 211 -6.45 -13.93 7.59
N LEU A 212 -6.69 -14.48 6.40
CA LEU A 212 -7.80 -14.02 5.54
C LEU A 212 -9.18 -14.07 6.25
N PRO A 213 -9.55 -15.13 7.00
CA PRO A 213 -10.82 -15.14 7.74
C PRO A 213 -10.91 -14.02 8.78
N ARG A 214 -9.80 -13.71 9.46
CA ARG A 214 -9.71 -12.62 10.43
C ARG A 214 -9.96 -11.26 9.76
N ILE A 215 -9.26 -11.00 8.65
CA ILE A 215 -9.41 -9.74 7.89
C ILE A 215 -10.86 -9.55 7.45
N LYS A 216 -11.49 -10.63 6.95
CA LYS A 216 -12.90 -10.60 6.55
C LYS A 216 -13.83 -10.32 7.73
N ASP A 217 -13.60 -10.99 8.87
CA ASP A 217 -14.42 -10.82 10.08
C ASP A 217 -14.35 -9.40 10.65
N LEU A 218 -13.19 -8.76 10.55
CA LEU A 218 -12.96 -7.38 10.96
C LEU A 218 -13.63 -6.34 10.04
N GLY A 219 -14.19 -6.73 8.90
CA GLY A 219 -14.94 -5.85 8.00
C GLY A 219 -14.09 -5.08 6.96
N TYR A 220 -12.78 -5.39 6.86
CA TYR A 220 -11.93 -4.89 5.78
C TYR A 220 -12.36 -5.48 4.44
N ASN A 221 -12.26 -4.68 3.38
CA ASN A 221 -12.64 -5.08 2.02
C ASN A 221 -11.46 -5.06 1.04
N ALA A 222 -10.29 -4.62 1.49
CA ALA A 222 -9.07 -4.59 0.73
C ALA A 222 -7.89 -5.10 1.58
N ILE A 223 -6.92 -5.75 0.95
CA ILE A 223 -5.63 -6.11 1.55
C ILE A 223 -4.53 -5.37 0.78
N GLN A 224 -3.63 -4.70 1.49
CA GLN A 224 -2.36 -4.24 0.92
C GLN A 224 -1.30 -5.27 1.28
N LEU A 225 -0.80 -6.00 0.29
CA LEU A 225 0.12 -7.11 0.50
C LEU A 225 1.56 -6.68 0.23
N MET A 226 2.31 -6.52 1.32
CA MET A 226 3.69 -6.05 1.31
C MET A 226 4.67 -7.19 1.00
N ALA A 227 5.88 -6.81 0.57
CA ALA A 227 7.05 -7.69 0.44
C ALA A 227 6.87 -8.95 -0.42
N ILE A 228 6.01 -8.90 -1.43
CA ILE A 228 5.78 -10.03 -2.35
C ILE A 228 6.85 -10.11 -3.44
N MET A 229 7.26 -8.98 -4.01
CA MET A 229 8.39 -8.94 -4.94
C MET A 229 9.65 -9.43 -4.21
N GLU A 230 10.36 -10.38 -4.80
CA GLU A 230 11.45 -11.05 -4.11
C GLU A 230 12.58 -10.09 -3.76
N HIS A 231 13.03 -10.17 -2.51
CA HIS A 231 14.02 -9.30 -1.89
C HIS A 231 14.96 -10.16 -1.04
N ALA A 232 16.27 -10.10 -1.28
CA ALA A 232 17.22 -10.98 -0.61
C ALA A 232 17.42 -10.60 0.86
N TYR A 233 17.27 -9.32 1.21
CA TYR A 233 17.41 -8.85 2.58
C TYR A 233 16.04 -8.80 3.27
N TYR A 234 15.71 -9.80 4.10
CA TYR A 234 14.39 -9.90 4.74
C TYR A 234 14.04 -8.67 5.61
N ALA A 235 15.02 -8.11 6.30
CA ALA A 235 14.83 -6.91 7.11
C ALA A 235 14.70 -5.60 6.31
N SER A 236 14.74 -5.66 4.97
CA SER A 236 14.30 -4.54 4.13
C SER A 236 12.79 -4.37 4.09
N PHE A 237 12.05 -5.32 4.67
CA PHE A 237 10.59 -5.32 4.66
C PHE A 237 9.97 -5.37 3.27
N GLY A 238 10.72 -5.85 2.27
CA GLY A 238 10.30 -5.90 0.86
C GLY A 238 10.85 -4.77 -0.01
N TYR A 239 11.41 -3.71 0.58
CA TYR A 239 11.83 -2.54 -0.18
C TYR A 239 13.11 -2.73 -0.99
N GLN A 240 13.98 -3.68 -0.63
CA GLN A 240 15.20 -3.99 -1.40
C GLN A 240 14.94 -5.10 -2.42
N VAL A 241 14.19 -4.78 -3.49
CA VAL A 241 13.81 -5.78 -4.52
C VAL A 241 15.02 -6.23 -5.34
N ASN A 242 15.10 -7.55 -5.52
CA ASN A 242 16.14 -8.26 -6.26
C ASN A 242 15.62 -8.81 -7.59
N SER A 243 14.51 -9.56 -7.55
CA SER A 243 13.92 -10.24 -8.71
C SER A 243 12.46 -9.81 -8.87
N PHE A 244 12.23 -8.87 -9.79
CA PHE A 244 10.97 -8.13 -9.90
C PHE A 244 9.77 -9.00 -10.30
N PHE A 245 10.01 -10.10 -11.02
CA PHE A 245 8.96 -11.03 -11.48
C PHE A 245 8.83 -12.28 -10.60
N ALA A 246 9.58 -12.35 -9.50
CA ALA A 246 9.54 -13.49 -8.60
C ALA A 246 8.69 -13.17 -7.36
N ALA A 247 7.69 -14.01 -7.10
CA ALA A 247 7.04 -14.04 -5.79
C ALA A 247 8.03 -14.57 -4.76
N SER A 248 8.17 -13.85 -3.64
CA SER A 248 9.11 -14.13 -2.56
C SER A 248 8.97 -15.59 -2.10
N SER A 249 10.07 -16.32 -2.28
CA SER A 249 10.15 -17.76 -2.03
C SER A 249 10.12 -18.13 -0.56
N ARG A 250 10.38 -17.16 0.32
CA ARG A 250 10.34 -17.32 1.77
C ARG A 250 9.00 -17.79 2.29
N TYR A 251 7.92 -17.38 1.63
CA TYR A 251 6.55 -17.68 2.07
C TYR A 251 5.96 -18.89 1.34
N GLY A 252 6.64 -19.44 0.34
CA GLY A 252 6.17 -20.58 -0.44
C GLY A 252 6.30 -20.36 -1.95
N THR A 253 5.52 -21.13 -2.71
CA THR A 253 5.61 -21.15 -4.18
C THR A 253 4.72 -20.08 -4.82
N PRO A 254 4.96 -19.73 -6.11
CA PRO A 254 4.03 -18.91 -6.89
C PRO A 254 2.57 -19.39 -6.85
N GLU A 255 2.35 -20.71 -6.82
CA GLU A 255 0.99 -21.28 -6.78
C GLU A 255 0.32 -21.06 -5.42
N GLY A 256 1.10 -21.01 -4.33
CA GLY A 256 0.62 -20.67 -2.99
C GLY A 256 0.09 -19.23 -2.93
N LEU A 257 0.81 -18.28 -3.55
CA LEU A 257 0.34 -16.90 -3.65
C LEU A 257 -0.93 -16.76 -4.51
N LYS A 258 -1.04 -17.49 -5.64
CA LYS A 258 -2.27 -17.51 -6.44
C LYS A 258 -3.46 -18.01 -5.62
N LYS A 259 -3.28 -19.08 -4.84
CA LYS A 259 -4.30 -19.60 -3.93
C LYS A 259 -4.72 -18.58 -2.87
N LEU A 260 -3.76 -17.82 -2.32
CA LEU A 260 -4.03 -16.74 -1.37
C LEU A 260 -4.95 -15.69 -1.99
N VAL A 261 -4.57 -15.15 -3.16
CA VAL A 261 -5.35 -14.11 -3.85
C VAL A 261 -6.74 -14.62 -4.24
N ASP A 262 -6.85 -15.82 -4.81
CA ASP A 262 -8.14 -16.41 -5.19
C ASP A 262 -9.04 -16.66 -3.96
N THR A 263 -8.47 -17.01 -2.82
CA THR A 263 -9.21 -17.19 -1.57
C THR A 263 -9.68 -15.85 -1.00
N ALA A 264 -8.89 -14.78 -1.11
CA ALA A 264 -9.33 -13.43 -0.75
C ALA A 264 -10.48 -12.97 -1.68
N HIS A 265 -10.38 -13.25 -2.98
CA HIS A 265 -11.44 -12.97 -3.95
C HIS A 265 -12.73 -13.72 -3.65
N LYS A 266 -12.64 -15.00 -3.25
CA LYS A 266 -13.79 -15.78 -2.74
C LYS A 266 -14.49 -15.10 -1.56
N MET A 267 -13.74 -14.39 -0.73
CA MET A 267 -14.25 -13.62 0.42
C MET A 267 -14.73 -12.22 0.04
N GLY A 268 -14.66 -11.83 -1.24
CA GLY A 268 -15.03 -10.50 -1.73
C GLY A 268 -14.05 -9.41 -1.28
N ILE A 269 -12.79 -9.77 -1.08
CA ILE A 269 -11.71 -8.84 -0.67
C ILE A 269 -10.82 -8.58 -1.87
N VAL A 270 -10.61 -7.30 -2.21
CA VAL A 270 -9.62 -6.92 -3.23
C VAL A 270 -8.21 -7.01 -2.65
N VAL A 271 -7.23 -7.41 -3.45
CA VAL A 271 -5.83 -7.54 -3.02
C VAL A 271 -4.96 -6.62 -3.85
N LEU A 272 -4.34 -5.64 -3.20
CA LEU A 272 -3.36 -4.73 -3.78
C LEU A 272 -1.96 -5.24 -3.47
N LEU A 273 -1.05 -5.05 -4.43
CA LEU A 273 0.37 -5.39 -4.27
C LEU A 273 1.21 -4.13 -4.01
N ASP A 274 2.17 -4.20 -3.10
CA ASP A 274 3.27 -3.23 -3.03
C ASP A 274 4.20 -3.39 -4.24
N VAL A 275 4.28 -2.35 -5.06
CA VAL A 275 5.17 -2.26 -6.21
C VAL A 275 6.29 -1.28 -5.90
N VAL A 276 7.50 -1.84 -5.78
CA VAL A 276 8.72 -1.07 -5.55
C VAL A 276 9.40 -0.82 -6.89
N HIS A 277 8.91 0.18 -7.62
CA HIS A 277 9.53 0.66 -8.87
C HIS A 277 10.36 1.93 -8.69
N SER A 278 10.46 2.45 -7.47
CA SER A 278 11.27 3.63 -7.16
C SER A 278 12.77 3.36 -7.22
N HIS A 279 13.19 2.13 -6.90
CA HIS A 279 14.59 1.73 -6.88
C HIS A 279 14.73 0.20 -6.98
N ALA A 280 15.97 -0.28 -7.06
CA ALA A 280 16.32 -1.69 -6.95
C ALA A 280 17.49 -1.90 -5.99
N SER A 281 17.61 -3.11 -5.44
CA SER A 281 18.76 -3.49 -4.61
C SER A 281 20.09 -3.32 -5.35
N LYS A 282 21.14 -2.92 -4.63
CA LYS A 282 22.53 -2.90 -5.14
C LYS A 282 23.15 -4.29 -5.29
N ASN A 283 22.45 -5.36 -4.91
CA ASN A 283 22.94 -6.72 -5.09
C ASN A 283 23.26 -7.04 -6.56
N VAL A 284 24.49 -7.49 -6.83
CA VAL A 284 24.97 -7.82 -8.18
C VAL A 284 24.78 -9.29 -8.55
N LEU A 285 24.92 -10.21 -7.58
CA LEU A 285 24.91 -11.65 -7.86
C LEU A 285 23.50 -12.23 -7.97
N ASP A 286 22.57 -11.69 -7.19
CA ASP A 286 21.17 -12.10 -7.10
C ASP A 286 20.19 -10.95 -7.29
N GLY A 287 20.62 -9.85 -7.89
CA GLY A 287 19.78 -8.69 -8.20
C GLY A 287 19.99 -8.19 -9.61
N LEU A 288 19.29 -7.10 -9.94
CA LEU A 288 19.32 -6.46 -11.26
C LEU A 288 20.55 -5.56 -11.47
N ASN A 289 21.30 -5.25 -10.40
CA ASN A 289 22.45 -4.36 -10.46
C ASN A 289 23.60 -4.95 -11.29
N GLN A 290 24.21 -4.15 -12.14
CA GLN A 290 25.32 -4.55 -13.01
C GLN A 290 25.06 -5.86 -13.77
N PHE A 291 23.83 -6.01 -14.25
CA PHE A 291 23.37 -7.22 -14.92
C PHE A 291 24.24 -7.55 -16.14
N ASP A 292 24.43 -6.61 -17.06
CA ASP A 292 25.34 -6.76 -18.21
C ASP A 292 26.77 -6.25 -17.96
N GLY A 293 27.14 -6.10 -16.69
CA GLY A 293 28.45 -5.59 -16.24
C GLY A 293 28.60 -4.06 -16.28
N THR A 294 27.59 -3.32 -16.75
CA THR A 294 27.57 -1.85 -16.69
C THR A 294 26.78 -1.33 -15.50
N ASP A 295 27.01 -0.10 -15.07
CA ASP A 295 26.17 0.53 -14.07
C ASP A 295 24.83 1.06 -14.64
N HIS A 296 24.66 1.17 -15.96
CA HIS A 296 23.63 2.04 -16.57
C HIS A 296 22.66 1.35 -17.54
N GLN A 297 22.57 0.01 -17.49
CA GLN A 297 21.60 -0.73 -18.29
C GLN A 297 20.15 -0.40 -17.88
N TYR A 298 19.68 -0.98 -16.77
CA TYR A 298 18.34 -0.71 -16.24
C TYR A 298 18.26 0.62 -15.47
N PHE A 299 19.42 1.18 -15.12
CA PHE A 299 19.58 2.29 -14.20
C PHE A 299 20.25 3.47 -14.89
N HIS A 300 20.21 4.64 -14.28
CA HIS A 300 21.09 5.73 -14.71
C HIS A 300 22.57 5.42 -14.38
N SER A 301 23.49 6.03 -15.13
CA SER A 301 24.93 5.98 -14.85
C SER A 301 25.33 6.93 -13.72
N GLY A 302 26.40 6.58 -12.98
CA GLY A 302 27.03 7.48 -12.02
C GLY A 302 26.09 7.93 -10.89
N GLY A 303 26.24 9.18 -10.43
CA GLY A 303 25.48 9.70 -9.28
C GLY A 303 23.96 9.63 -9.45
N LYS A 304 23.43 9.97 -10.63
CA LYS A 304 21.98 9.92 -10.92
C LYS A 304 21.39 8.49 -10.74
N GLY A 305 22.22 7.47 -10.89
CA GLY A 305 21.82 6.07 -10.74
C GLY A 305 21.86 5.50 -9.33
N ASN A 306 22.16 6.32 -8.32
CA ASN A 306 22.32 5.88 -6.93
C ASN A 306 21.40 6.67 -6.00
N HIS A 307 20.77 5.95 -5.08
CA HIS A 307 20.03 6.55 -3.97
C HIS A 307 20.84 6.42 -2.69
N ASP A 308 21.49 7.50 -2.26
CA ASP A 308 22.51 7.45 -1.19
C ASP A 308 21.95 7.00 0.16
N LEU A 309 20.77 7.50 0.56
CA LEU A 309 20.17 7.17 1.86
C LEU A 309 19.71 5.71 1.95
N TRP A 310 19.25 5.14 0.83
CA TRP A 310 18.74 3.76 0.78
C TRP A 310 19.80 2.77 0.28
N ASP A 311 21.01 3.25 -0.03
CA ASP A 311 22.07 2.47 -0.64
C ASP A 311 21.59 1.60 -1.83
N SER A 312 20.86 2.23 -2.76
CA SER A 312 20.11 1.53 -3.83
C SER A 312 20.41 2.05 -5.24
N ARG A 313 19.91 1.37 -6.28
CA ARG A 313 20.00 1.78 -7.69
C ARG A 313 18.71 2.43 -8.18
N LEU A 314 18.82 3.47 -9.03
CA LEU A 314 17.68 4.23 -9.57
C LEU A 314 17.49 3.98 -11.06
N PHE A 315 16.25 3.62 -11.45
CA PHE A 315 15.90 3.25 -12.81
C PHE A 315 16.11 4.38 -13.81
N ASN A 316 16.45 4.01 -15.05
CA ASN A 316 16.40 4.93 -16.19
C ASN A 316 15.03 4.84 -16.85
N TYR A 317 14.04 5.53 -16.28
CA TYR A 317 12.64 5.47 -16.73
C TYR A 317 12.44 5.92 -18.18
N GLY A 318 13.36 6.73 -18.72
CA GLY A 318 13.34 7.19 -20.11
C GLY A 318 13.82 6.17 -21.14
N HIS A 319 14.27 4.97 -20.72
CA HIS A 319 14.76 3.94 -21.64
C HIS A 319 13.67 2.95 -22.05
N HIS A 320 13.56 2.64 -23.35
CA HIS A 320 12.50 1.79 -23.92
C HIS A 320 12.37 0.41 -23.27
N GLU A 321 13.49 -0.31 -23.09
CA GLU A 321 13.47 -1.63 -22.43
C GLU A 321 13.22 -1.54 -20.91
N VAL A 322 13.52 -0.42 -20.26
CA VAL A 322 13.17 -0.20 -18.84
C VAL A 322 11.67 0.06 -18.71
N MET A 323 11.10 0.89 -19.58
CA MET A 323 9.66 1.08 -19.70
C MET A 323 8.95 -0.26 -19.97
N ARG A 324 9.47 -1.09 -20.89
CA ARG A 324 8.94 -2.43 -21.16
C ARG A 324 8.99 -3.31 -19.91
N PHE A 325 10.13 -3.35 -19.23
CA PHE A 325 10.33 -4.15 -18.01
C PHE A 325 9.33 -3.76 -16.92
N LEU A 326 9.22 -2.48 -16.58
CA LEU A 326 8.37 -2.01 -15.49
C LEU A 326 6.87 -2.11 -15.83
N LEU A 327 6.45 -1.76 -17.05
CA LEU A 327 5.05 -1.92 -17.46
C LEU A 327 4.66 -3.40 -17.56
N SER A 328 5.58 -4.24 -18.03
CA SER A 328 5.34 -5.69 -18.04
C SER A 328 5.32 -6.30 -16.65
N ASN A 329 6.03 -5.72 -15.69
CA ASN A 329 5.96 -6.14 -14.30
C ASN A 329 4.56 -5.91 -13.71
N LEU A 330 4.01 -4.71 -13.90
CA LEU A 330 2.64 -4.40 -13.50
C LEU A 330 1.64 -5.37 -14.15
N ARG A 331 1.76 -5.58 -15.47
CA ARG A 331 0.90 -6.51 -16.20
C ARG A 331 1.01 -7.95 -15.71
N PHE A 332 2.23 -8.40 -15.41
CA PHE A 332 2.49 -9.74 -14.89
C PHE A 332 1.78 -9.98 -13.56
N TRP A 333 1.84 -9.04 -12.62
CA TRP A 333 1.15 -9.18 -11.34
C TRP A 333 -0.38 -9.14 -11.48
N MET A 334 -0.91 -8.34 -12.43
CA MET A 334 -2.34 -8.35 -12.76
C MET A 334 -2.80 -9.67 -13.40
N ASP A 335 -2.06 -10.22 -14.36
CA ASP A 335 -2.52 -11.39 -15.14
C ASP A 335 -2.14 -12.74 -14.52
N GLU A 336 -0.95 -12.88 -13.93
CA GLU A 336 -0.49 -14.17 -13.40
C GLU A 336 -1.05 -14.44 -11.99
N TYR A 337 -1.18 -13.39 -11.17
CA TYR A 337 -1.57 -13.49 -9.76
C TYR A 337 -2.93 -12.87 -9.43
N HIS A 338 -3.55 -12.19 -10.39
CA HIS A 338 -4.85 -11.56 -10.24
C HIS A 338 -4.91 -10.48 -9.13
N PHE A 339 -3.82 -9.77 -8.84
CA PHE A 339 -3.89 -8.58 -7.96
C PHE A 339 -4.82 -7.52 -8.55
N ASP A 340 -5.60 -6.82 -7.72
CA ASP A 340 -6.63 -5.84 -8.10
C ASP A 340 -6.10 -4.42 -8.24
N GLY A 341 -4.79 -4.24 -8.11
CA GLY A 341 -4.13 -2.97 -8.21
C GLY A 341 -2.88 -2.93 -7.33
N PHE A 342 -2.39 -1.73 -7.08
CA PHE A 342 -1.05 -1.52 -6.55
C PHE A 342 -0.98 -0.35 -5.58
N ARG A 343 -0.07 -0.46 -4.62
CA ARG A 343 0.57 0.72 -4.01
C ARG A 343 1.95 0.88 -4.62
N PHE A 344 2.23 2.05 -5.16
CA PHE A 344 3.56 2.41 -5.66
C PHE A 344 4.34 3.04 -4.51
N ASP A 345 5.41 2.36 -4.09
CA ASP A 345 6.21 2.77 -2.94
C ASP A 345 7.36 3.71 -3.32
N GLY A 346 7.64 4.66 -2.45
CA GLY A 346 8.68 5.66 -2.66
C GLY A 346 8.39 6.61 -3.82
N VAL A 347 7.12 6.93 -4.10
CA VAL A 347 6.75 7.86 -5.19
C VAL A 347 7.41 9.23 -4.99
N THR A 348 7.54 9.71 -3.75
CA THR A 348 8.32 10.94 -3.47
C THR A 348 9.75 10.86 -4.01
N SER A 349 10.42 9.71 -3.86
CA SER A 349 11.78 9.50 -4.37
C SER A 349 11.83 9.52 -5.90
N MET A 350 10.77 9.02 -6.54
CA MET A 350 10.61 9.05 -8.00
C MET A 350 10.34 10.47 -8.52
N LEU A 351 9.50 11.26 -7.84
CA LEU A 351 9.04 12.55 -8.35
C LEU A 351 10.16 13.60 -8.40
N TYR A 352 11.18 13.50 -7.55
CA TYR A 352 12.19 14.54 -7.41
C TYR A 352 13.61 13.99 -7.46
N LEU A 353 14.52 14.73 -8.10
CA LEU A 353 15.96 14.44 -8.17
C LEU A 353 16.65 14.48 -6.79
N HIS A 354 16.10 15.23 -5.83
CA HIS A 354 16.55 15.24 -4.43
C HIS A 354 15.84 14.18 -3.58
N HIS A 355 14.90 13.42 -4.15
CA HIS A 355 14.17 12.31 -3.53
C HIS A 355 13.38 12.66 -2.25
N GLY A 356 13.07 13.95 -2.05
CA GLY A 356 12.51 14.47 -0.80
C GLY A 356 13.47 14.48 0.40
N ILE A 357 14.73 14.07 0.23
CA ILE A 357 15.72 14.00 1.32
C ILE A 357 16.15 15.41 1.72
N GLY A 358 16.09 15.70 3.02
CA GLY A 358 16.47 17.01 3.57
C GLY A 358 15.66 18.19 3.01
N THR A 359 14.53 17.91 2.35
CA THR A 359 13.70 18.90 1.67
C THR A 359 12.35 19.00 2.36
N GLY A 360 11.95 20.22 2.72
CA GLY A 360 10.61 20.49 3.25
C GLY A 360 9.65 20.87 2.12
N PHE A 361 8.41 20.43 2.22
CA PHE A 361 7.33 20.83 1.32
C PHE A 361 6.37 21.74 2.06
N SER A 362 6.38 23.03 1.72
CA SER A 362 5.57 24.06 2.38
C SER A 362 4.14 24.12 1.82
N GLY A 363 3.91 23.47 0.67
CA GLY A 363 2.71 23.61 -0.13
C GLY A 363 2.84 24.71 -1.21
N GLY A 364 4.00 25.33 -1.34
CA GLY A 364 4.29 26.29 -2.40
C GLY A 364 4.48 25.58 -3.75
N TYR A 365 3.69 25.92 -4.77
CA TYR A 365 3.61 25.12 -6.00
C TYR A 365 4.92 25.06 -6.81
N HIS A 366 5.80 26.04 -6.64
CA HIS A 366 7.13 26.05 -7.24
C HIS A 366 8.01 24.85 -6.82
N GLU A 367 7.75 24.27 -5.65
CA GLU A 367 8.44 23.08 -5.13
C GLU A 367 8.07 21.80 -5.93
N TYR A 368 6.90 21.79 -6.57
CA TYR A 368 6.31 20.61 -7.25
C TYR A 368 6.45 20.63 -8.78
N PHE A 369 6.77 21.80 -9.33
CA PHE A 369 6.82 22.06 -10.78
C PHE A 369 8.12 22.73 -11.22
N GLY A 370 9.12 22.75 -10.34
CA GLY A 370 10.47 23.29 -10.57
C GLY A 370 11.40 22.36 -11.35
N PRO A 371 12.68 22.76 -11.51
CA PRO A 371 13.70 22.01 -12.25
C PRO A 371 14.13 20.70 -11.56
N ASP A 372 13.85 20.56 -10.27
CA ASP A 372 14.23 19.38 -9.48
C ASP A 372 13.28 18.19 -9.66
N VAL A 373 12.22 18.34 -10.45
CA VAL A 373 11.29 17.24 -10.75
C VAL A 373 11.93 16.29 -11.76
N ASP A 374 11.90 14.99 -11.46
CA ASP A 374 12.29 13.97 -12.42
C ASP A 374 11.15 13.71 -13.41
N GLU A 375 11.22 14.37 -14.56
CA GLU A 375 10.19 14.21 -15.59
C GLU A 375 10.14 12.82 -16.21
N GLU A 376 11.24 12.06 -16.21
CA GLU A 376 11.25 10.70 -16.78
C GLU A 376 10.42 9.77 -15.88
N ALA A 377 10.60 9.89 -14.56
CA ALA A 377 9.82 9.15 -13.58
C ALA A 377 8.34 9.57 -13.56
N VAL A 378 8.04 10.87 -13.61
CA VAL A 378 6.66 11.36 -13.69
C VAL A 378 5.95 10.82 -14.93
N VAL A 379 6.62 10.84 -16.08
CA VAL A 379 6.06 10.31 -17.34
C VAL A 379 5.86 8.81 -17.28
N TYR A 380 6.79 8.05 -16.68
CA TYR A 380 6.59 6.62 -16.41
C TYR A 380 5.31 6.38 -15.60
N LEU A 381 5.10 7.12 -14.51
CA LEU A 381 3.91 6.99 -13.66
C LEU A 381 2.61 7.35 -14.41
N MET A 382 2.64 8.38 -15.26
CA MET A 382 1.51 8.75 -16.13
C MET A 382 1.16 7.63 -17.11
N VAL A 383 2.16 7.08 -17.79
CA VAL A 383 1.98 5.99 -18.77
C VAL A 383 1.54 4.70 -18.08
N ALA A 384 2.10 4.39 -16.90
CA ALA A 384 1.73 3.22 -16.11
C ALA A 384 0.27 3.27 -15.65
N ASN A 385 -0.18 4.40 -15.10
CA ASN A 385 -1.57 4.56 -14.67
C ASN A 385 -2.54 4.55 -15.87
N GLU A 386 -2.19 5.20 -16.99
CA GLU A 386 -3.01 5.17 -18.20
C GLU A 386 -3.17 3.74 -18.73
N MET A 387 -2.07 2.97 -18.78
CA MET A 387 -2.09 1.56 -19.17
C MET A 387 -2.98 0.74 -18.23
N LEU A 388 -2.78 0.86 -16.91
CA LEU A 388 -3.51 0.08 -15.92
C LEU A 388 -5.01 0.33 -16.00
N HIS A 389 -5.45 1.58 -16.02
CA HIS A 389 -6.89 1.90 -16.07
C HIS A 389 -7.51 1.63 -17.45
N SER A 390 -6.72 1.67 -18.53
CA SER A 390 -7.20 1.27 -19.87
C SER A 390 -7.45 -0.23 -19.98
N LEU A 391 -6.56 -1.05 -19.40
CA LEU A 391 -6.66 -2.51 -19.47
C LEU A 391 -7.52 -3.10 -18.35
N TYR A 392 -7.54 -2.46 -17.18
CA TYR A 392 -8.22 -2.89 -15.96
C TYR A 392 -8.98 -1.71 -15.33
N PRO A 393 -10.19 -1.38 -15.81
CA PRO A 393 -10.94 -0.20 -15.34
C PRO A 393 -11.27 -0.21 -13.83
N GLU A 394 -11.38 -1.40 -13.24
CA GLU A 394 -11.66 -1.61 -11.81
C GLU A 394 -10.39 -1.58 -10.93
N CYS A 395 -9.20 -1.38 -11.52
CA CYS A 395 -7.94 -1.29 -10.80
C CYS A 395 -7.96 -0.16 -9.76
N VAL A 396 -7.22 -0.36 -8.67
CA VAL A 396 -6.91 0.69 -7.69
C VAL A 396 -5.41 0.94 -7.66
N THR A 397 -4.98 2.17 -7.94
CA THR A 397 -3.57 2.57 -7.76
C THR A 397 -3.41 3.59 -6.63
N VAL A 398 -2.50 3.31 -5.71
CA VAL A 398 -2.20 4.15 -4.54
C VAL A 398 -0.77 4.67 -4.64
N ALA A 399 -0.57 5.96 -4.44
CA ALA A 399 0.77 6.55 -4.34
C ALA A 399 1.22 6.73 -2.88
N GLU A 400 2.39 6.22 -2.54
CA GLU A 400 3.12 6.60 -1.34
C GLU A 400 3.95 7.88 -1.59
N ASP A 401 3.28 9.02 -1.47
CA ASP A 401 3.88 10.35 -1.63
C ASP A 401 3.67 11.19 -0.37
N VAL A 402 4.78 11.59 0.27
CA VAL A 402 4.77 12.48 1.44
C VAL A 402 4.74 13.96 1.02
N SER A 403 5.22 14.29 -0.19
CA SER A 403 5.33 15.68 -0.64
C SER A 403 3.97 16.37 -0.81
N GLY A 404 2.97 15.60 -1.26
CA GLY A 404 1.65 16.11 -1.58
C GLY A 404 1.56 16.81 -2.92
N MET A 405 2.20 16.22 -3.93
CA MET A 405 2.20 16.76 -5.29
C MET A 405 0.78 17.01 -5.82
N PRO A 406 0.45 18.24 -6.25
CA PRO A 406 -0.83 18.53 -6.88
C PRO A 406 -1.08 17.70 -8.14
N ALA A 407 -2.34 17.28 -8.33
CA ALA A 407 -2.77 16.47 -9.48
C ALA A 407 -2.13 15.08 -9.60
N LEU A 408 -1.56 14.57 -8.51
CA LEU A 408 -1.05 13.20 -8.44
C LEU A 408 -2.20 12.19 -8.61
N CYS A 409 -3.36 12.48 -8.03
CA CYS A 409 -4.52 11.59 -8.02
C CYS A 409 -5.64 12.05 -8.99
N LEU A 410 -5.26 12.68 -10.10
CA LEU A 410 -6.17 13.10 -11.17
C LEU A 410 -5.80 12.40 -12.48
N PRO A 411 -6.78 12.13 -13.38
CA PRO A 411 -6.52 11.39 -14.61
C PRO A 411 -5.62 12.15 -15.59
N LEU A 412 -4.92 11.40 -16.44
CA LEU A 412 -4.05 11.93 -17.49
C LEU A 412 -4.81 12.85 -18.47
N SER A 413 -6.09 12.57 -18.74
CA SER A 413 -6.95 13.40 -19.60
C SER A 413 -7.10 14.85 -19.10
N LEU A 414 -6.89 15.11 -17.81
CA LEU A 414 -6.83 16.45 -17.24
C LEU A 414 -5.39 16.99 -17.13
N GLY A 415 -4.38 16.14 -17.31
CA GLY A 415 -2.97 16.46 -17.07
C GLY A 415 -2.43 15.98 -15.72
N GLY A 416 -3.19 15.15 -14.99
CA GLY A 416 -2.71 14.52 -13.76
C GLY A 416 -1.86 13.28 -13.99
N ILE A 417 -1.31 12.72 -12.90
CA ILE A 417 -0.44 11.53 -12.95
C ILE A 417 -1.25 10.22 -13.04
N GLY A 418 -2.50 10.22 -12.60
CA GLY A 418 -3.44 9.13 -12.82
C GLY A 418 -3.62 8.14 -11.66
N PHE A 419 -3.07 8.41 -10.48
CA PHE A 419 -3.36 7.58 -9.31
C PHE A 419 -4.82 7.71 -8.85
N ASP A 420 -5.37 6.67 -8.23
CA ASP A 420 -6.67 6.76 -7.57
C ASP A 420 -6.58 7.46 -6.21
N TYR A 421 -5.59 7.07 -5.41
CA TYR A 421 -5.40 7.55 -4.04
C TYR A 421 -3.95 7.91 -3.77
N ARG A 422 -3.74 8.75 -2.75
CA ARG A 422 -2.45 8.86 -2.06
C ARG A 422 -2.60 8.54 -0.57
N LEU A 423 -1.50 8.15 0.07
CA LEU A 423 -1.45 7.99 1.52
C LEU A 423 -1.44 9.35 2.24
N ALA A 424 -2.23 9.49 3.31
CA ALA A 424 -2.27 10.69 4.15
C ALA A 424 -1.18 10.64 5.24
N MET A 425 0.09 10.67 4.81
CA MET A 425 1.26 10.37 5.65
C MET A 425 1.50 11.35 6.81
N ALA A 426 0.91 12.54 6.78
CA ALA A 426 1.02 13.52 7.87
C ALA A 426 0.20 13.15 9.12
N ILE A 427 -0.80 12.26 8.98
CA ILE A 427 -1.71 11.90 10.09
C ILE A 427 -0.98 11.10 11.18
N PRO A 428 -0.22 10.03 10.88
CA PRO A 428 0.59 9.34 11.88
C PRO A 428 1.58 10.26 12.59
N ASP A 429 2.31 11.09 11.84
CA ASP A 429 3.31 12.01 12.41
C ASP A 429 2.68 12.95 13.45
N MET A 430 1.50 13.47 13.17
CA MET A 430 0.75 14.28 14.11
C MET A 430 0.41 13.49 15.39
N TRP A 431 -0.14 12.29 15.28
CA TRP A 431 -0.52 11.50 16.45
C TRP A 431 0.67 11.11 17.30
N ILE A 432 1.74 10.63 16.66
CA ILE A 432 2.99 10.26 17.33
C ILE A 432 3.61 11.47 18.03
N LYS A 433 3.67 12.63 17.36
CA LYS A 433 4.18 13.86 17.97
C LYS A 433 3.37 14.29 19.18
N ILE A 434 2.04 14.28 19.07
CA ILE A 434 1.14 14.65 20.17
C ILE A 434 1.35 13.69 21.36
N LEU A 435 1.41 12.38 21.13
CA LEU A 435 1.59 11.39 22.18
C LEU A 435 2.99 11.42 22.81
N LYS A 436 4.03 11.81 22.06
CA LYS A 436 5.40 11.95 22.56
C LYS A 436 5.62 13.25 23.34
N GLU A 437 5.05 14.36 22.89
CA GLU A 437 5.47 15.69 23.31
C GLU A 437 4.43 16.46 24.14
N LYS A 438 3.18 16.00 24.22
CA LYS A 438 2.07 16.75 24.83
C LYS A 438 1.33 15.91 25.86
N THR A 439 0.91 16.55 26.96
CA THR A 439 -0.13 15.97 27.83
C THR A 439 -1.50 16.12 27.17
N ASP A 440 -2.46 15.28 27.55
CA ASP A 440 -3.83 15.27 26.99
C ASP A 440 -4.50 16.66 27.01
N GLU A 441 -4.28 17.45 28.07
CA GLU A 441 -4.85 18.80 28.22
C GLU A 441 -4.27 19.81 27.21
N GLN A 442 -3.05 19.55 26.74
CA GLN A 442 -2.34 20.38 25.77
C GLN A 442 -2.69 20.03 24.33
N TRP A 443 -3.55 19.02 24.09
CA TRP A 443 -3.98 18.69 22.74
C TRP A 443 -4.77 19.85 22.15
N ASP A 444 -4.31 20.31 20.99
CA ASP A 444 -4.92 21.34 20.16
C ASP A 444 -5.87 20.65 19.19
N LEU A 445 -7.18 20.71 19.50
CA LEU A 445 -8.19 20.03 18.70
C LEU A 445 -8.37 20.69 17.34
N ALA A 446 -8.17 22.00 17.25
CA ALA A 446 -8.19 22.70 15.98
C ALA A 446 -7.07 22.21 15.04
N ASN A 447 -5.86 22.00 15.55
CA ASN A 447 -4.75 21.46 14.78
C ASN A 447 -4.98 19.99 14.39
N ILE A 448 -5.57 19.17 15.27
CA ILE A 448 -5.96 17.79 14.95
C ILE A 448 -6.97 17.77 13.81
N CYS A 449 -8.07 18.53 13.96
CA CYS A 449 -9.08 18.68 12.93
C CYS A 449 -8.48 19.19 11.62
N PHE A 450 -7.61 20.21 11.68
CA PHE A 450 -6.93 20.75 10.51
C PHE A 450 -6.12 19.68 9.80
N THR A 451 -5.25 18.95 10.49
CA THR A 451 -4.40 17.93 9.86
C THR A 451 -5.23 16.82 9.19
N LEU A 452 -6.31 16.37 9.82
CA LEU A 452 -7.21 15.35 9.25
C LEU A 452 -7.99 15.86 8.02
N THR A 453 -8.20 17.17 7.91
CA THR A 453 -9.01 17.78 6.85
C THR A 453 -8.22 18.56 5.81
N ASN A 454 -6.92 18.80 6.05
CA ASN A 454 -6.03 19.56 5.18
C ASN A 454 -5.54 18.70 4.02
N ARG A 455 -6.46 18.48 3.08
CA ARG A 455 -6.30 17.59 1.93
C ARG A 455 -6.85 18.26 0.69
N ARG A 456 -6.37 17.84 -0.48
CA ARG A 456 -6.71 18.48 -1.76
C ARG A 456 -8.13 18.08 -2.18
N HIS A 457 -8.96 19.06 -2.50
CA HIS A 457 -10.32 18.80 -2.96
C HIS A 457 -10.29 18.05 -4.31
N GLY A 458 -11.07 16.97 -4.42
CA GLY A 458 -11.16 16.16 -5.64
C GLY A 458 -10.06 15.11 -5.82
N GLU A 459 -9.05 15.07 -4.95
CA GLU A 459 -8.00 14.04 -4.93
C GLU A 459 -8.21 13.15 -3.69
N LYS A 460 -8.42 11.84 -3.89
CA LYS A 460 -8.76 10.93 -2.79
C LYS A 460 -7.51 10.58 -1.97
N THR A 461 -7.68 10.44 -0.66
CA THR A 461 -6.60 10.03 0.25
C THR A 461 -6.99 8.85 1.13
N ILE A 462 -6.06 7.94 1.39
CA ILE A 462 -6.20 6.87 2.38
C ILE A 462 -5.63 7.35 3.71
N ALA A 463 -6.46 7.38 4.74
CA ALA A 463 -6.09 7.80 6.08
C ALA A 463 -5.75 6.60 6.98
N TYR A 464 -4.77 6.79 7.85
CA TYR A 464 -4.34 5.81 8.84
C TYR A 464 -3.70 6.55 10.01
N CYS A 465 -3.77 5.96 11.20
CA CYS A 465 -3.33 6.60 12.44
C CYS A 465 -1.89 6.22 12.83
N GLU A 466 -1.43 5.08 12.32
CA GLU A 466 -0.07 4.53 12.45
C GLU A 466 0.11 3.52 11.32
N SER A 467 1.36 3.25 10.93
CA SER A 467 1.70 2.35 9.82
C SER A 467 2.74 1.31 10.23
N HIS A 468 3.17 0.52 9.26
CA HIS A 468 4.30 -0.38 9.40
C HIS A 468 5.59 0.34 9.84
N ASP A 469 5.82 1.60 9.46
CA ASP A 469 7.00 2.37 9.90
C ASP A 469 7.01 2.63 11.42
N GLN A 470 5.88 3.07 11.99
CA GLN A 470 5.77 3.29 13.44
C GLN A 470 5.77 1.98 14.22
N ALA A 471 5.46 0.85 13.57
CA ALA A 471 5.56 -0.46 14.18
C ALA A 471 7.02 -0.94 14.27
N LEU A 472 7.95 -0.42 13.47
CA LEU A 472 9.35 -0.88 13.47
C LEU A 472 10.12 -0.46 14.73
N VAL A 473 11.19 -1.21 15.01
CA VAL A 473 12.15 -0.90 16.07
C VAL A 473 12.71 0.52 15.89
N GLY A 474 12.70 1.29 16.99
CA GLY A 474 13.10 2.70 16.97
C GLY A 474 11.93 3.67 17.08
N ASP A 475 10.70 3.19 16.88
CA ASP A 475 9.49 3.90 17.27
C ASP A 475 8.58 3.03 18.17
N LYS A 476 7.38 3.51 18.49
CA LYS A 476 6.35 2.80 19.24
C LYS A 476 5.01 2.88 18.52
N THR A 477 4.24 1.80 18.58
CA THR A 477 2.82 1.81 18.21
C THR A 477 2.04 2.80 19.07
N LEU A 478 0.84 3.22 18.62
CA LEU A 478 -0.05 4.07 19.40
C LEU A 478 -0.31 3.47 20.78
N MET A 479 -0.53 2.16 20.85
CA MET A 479 -0.81 1.49 22.11
C MET A 479 0.41 1.49 23.06
N MET A 480 1.62 1.30 22.52
CA MET A 480 2.85 1.41 23.30
C MET A 480 3.13 2.85 23.77
N HIS A 481 2.74 3.87 22.99
CA HIS A 481 2.75 5.26 23.45
C HIS A 481 1.74 5.55 24.56
N LEU A 482 0.58 4.89 24.52
CA LEU A 482 -0.51 5.15 25.45
C LEU A 482 -0.35 4.44 26.79
N CYS A 483 0.17 3.21 26.79
CA CYS A 483 0.18 2.34 27.97
C CYS A 483 1.56 1.84 28.40
N ASP A 484 2.52 1.80 27.48
CA ASP A 484 3.89 1.34 27.72
C ASP A 484 3.97 0.05 28.58
N ALA A 485 4.78 0.04 29.64
CA ALA A 485 5.01 -1.13 30.49
C ALA A 485 3.75 -1.71 31.15
N GLU A 486 2.68 -0.93 31.33
CA GLU A 486 1.45 -1.45 31.93
C GLU A 486 0.74 -2.46 31.02
N MET A 487 1.01 -2.46 29.71
CA MET A 487 0.46 -3.45 28.78
C MET A 487 0.80 -4.89 29.19
N TYR A 488 1.99 -5.12 29.75
CA TYR A 488 2.47 -6.46 30.11
C TYR A 488 1.87 -7.01 31.40
N THR A 489 1.24 -6.16 32.23
CA THR A 489 0.78 -6.53 33.58
C THR A 489 -0.73 -6.28 33.79
N HIS A 490 -1.29 -5.31 33.07
CA HIS A 490 -2.66 -4.83 33.25
C HIS A 490 -3.54 -4.99 32.01
N MET A 491 -3.16 -5.85 31.06
CA MET A 491 -4.06 -6.24 29.95
C MET A 491 -4.94 -7.45 30.29
N SER A 492 -4.82 -8.05 31.48
CA SER A 492 -5.78 -9.06 31.95
C SER A 492 -7.07 -8.40 32.41
N THR A 493 -8.21 -8.97 32.06
CA THR A 493 -9.52 -8.62 32.61
C THR A 493 -9.65 -8.92 34.10
N LEU A 494 -8.77 -9.77 34.66
CA LEU A 494 -8.74 -10.13 36.08
C LEU A 494 -7.88 -9.18 36.92
N SER A 495 -6.96 -8.45 36.31
CA SER A 495 -6.18 -7.43 37.01
C SER A 495 -6.95 -6.11 37.08
N PRO A 496 -6.64 -5.20 38.02
CA PRO A 496 -7.27 -3.90 38.08
C PRO A 496 -7.22 -3.17 36.73
N LEU A 497 -8.30 -2.49 36.37
CA LEU A 497 -8.27 -1.54 35.26
C LEU A 497 -7.63 -0.25 35.78
N THR A 498 -6.33 -0.08 35.52
CA THR A 498 -5.61 1.12 35.96
C THR A 498 -6.05 2.32 35.12
N PRO A 499 -5.91 3.56 35.64
CA PRO A 499 -6.20 4.76 34.86
C PRO A 499 -5.40 4.86 33.56
N VAL A 500 -4.19 4.27 33.50
CA VAL A 500 -3.34 4.24 32.29
C VAL A 500 -3.92 3.30 31.23
N ILE A 501 -4.32 2.08 31.61
CA ILE A 501 -4.94 1.13 30.68
C ILE A 501 -6.32 1.62 30.22
N ASP A 502 -7.12 2.18 31.13
CA ASP A 502 -8.42 2.77 30.79
C ASP A 502 -8.26 3.92 29.78
N ARG A 503 -7.34 4.86 30.06
CA ARG A 503 -6.97 5.93 29.12
C ARG A 503 -6.55 5.39 27.77
N GLY A 504 -5.66 4.40 27.75
CA GLY A 504 -5.11 3.88 26.49
C GLY A 504 -6.15 3.15 25.66
N ILE A 505 -6.99 2.31 26.27
CA ILE A 505 -8.08 1.63 25.55
C ILE A 505 -9.05 2.67 24.96
N ALA A 506 -9.44 3.68 25.73
CA ALA A 506 -10.34 4.73 25.26
C ALA A 506 -9.73 5.56 24.12
N LEU A 507 -8.52 6.08 24.29
CA LEU A 507 -7.86 6.93 23.29
C LEU A 507 -7.48 6.16 22.03
N HIS A 508 -7.08 4.89 22.12
CA HIS A 508 -6.82 4.05 20.95
C HIS A 508 -8.05 3.96 20.05
N LYS A 509 -9.22 3.66 20.63
CA LYS A 509 -10.50 3.63 19.90
C LYS A 509 -10.84 4.99 19.29
N MET A 510 -10.71 6.06 20.08
CA MET A 510 -11.09 7.42 19.65
C MET A 510 -10.19 7.96 18.53
N ILE A 511 -8.87 7.78 18.63
CA ILE A 511 -7.91 8.19 17.60
C ILE A 511 -8.22 7.48 16.28
N ARG A 512 -8.40 6.16 16.32
CA ARG A 512 -8.72 5.35 15.13
C ARG A 512 -10.04 5.79 14.50
N LEU A 513 -11.10 5.97 15.31
CA LEU A 513 -12.40 6.40 14.81
C LEU A 513 -12.37 7.82 14.25
N LEU A 514 -11.66 8.75 14.90
CA LEU A 514 -11.53 10.13 14.41
C LEU A 514 -10.79 10.17 13.07
N THR A 515 -9.68 9.44 12.94
CA THR A 515 -8.95 9.29 11.68
C THR A 515 -9.81 8.64 10.60
N HIS A 516 -10.54 7.56 10.91
CA HIS A 516 -11.41 6.87 9.97
C HIS A 516 -12.62 7.72 9.53
N GLY A 517 -13.20 8.51 10.42
CA GLY A 517 -14.36 9.35 10.16
C GLY A 517 -14.02 10.65 9.42
N LEU A 518 -12.85 11.25 9.68
CA LEU A 518 -12.52 12.61 9.25
C LEU A 518 -11.33 12.68 8.26
N GLY A 519 -10.44 11.69 8.30
CA GLY A 519 -9.09 11.78 7.72
C GLY A 519 -8.96 11.49 6.23
N GLY A 520 -9.94 10.84 5.59
CA GLY A 520 -9.75 10.29 4.25
C GLY A 520 -11.01 9.87 3.51
N GLU A 521 -10.81 9.44 2.26
CA GLU A 521 -11.78 8.72 1.40
C GLU A 521 -11.52 7.20 1.37
N GLY A 522 -10.46 6.76 2.07
CA GLY A 522 -10.15 5.39 2.40
C GLY A 522 -9.56 5.29 3.80
N TYR A 523 -9.54 4.09 4.37
CA TYR A 523 -8.88 3.80 5.64
C TYR A 523 -7.86 2.67 5.48
N LEU A 524 -6.75 2.74 6.20
CA LEU A 524 -5.74 1.69 6.26
C LEU A 524 -5.39 1.35 7.72
N ASN A 525 -5.18 0.06 7.97
CA ASN A 525 -4.67 -0.48 9.22
C ASN A 525 -3.56 -1.50 8.96
N PHE A 526 -2.43 -1.37 9.63
CA PHE A 526 -1.36 -2.37 9.60
C PHE A 526 -1.63 -3.52 10.58
N GLU A 527 -1.36 -4.75 10.15
CA GLU A 527 -1.69 -5.98 10.89
C GLU A 527 -1.18 -5.95 12.35
N GLY A 528 -2.09 -6.20 13.30
CA GLY A 528 -1.81 -6.14 14.74
C GLY A 528 -2.30 -4.84 15.39
N ASN A 529 -2.22 -3.71 14.69
CA ASN A 529 -2.59 -2.42 15.26
C ASN A 529 -4.10 -2.32 15.52
N GLU A 530 -4.92 -3.19 14.90
CA GLU A 530 -6.36 -3.17 15.11
C GLU A 530 -6.78 -3.50 16.55
N PHE A 531 -5.96 -4.26 17.25
CA PHE A 531 -6.17 -4.63 18.65
C PHE A 531 -5.14 -4.04 19.60
N GLY A 532 -4.34 -3.07 19.14
CA GLY A 532 -3.28 -2.47 19.94
C GLY A 532 -2.21 -3.51 20.31
N HIS A 533 -1.64 -4.20 19.31
CA HIS A 533 -0.55 -5.14 19.52
C HIS A 533 0.59 -4.52 20.35
N PRO A 534 1.10 -5.21 21.38
CA PRO A 534 2.17 -4.70 22.24
C PRO A 534 3.52 -4.68 21.51
N GLU A 535 4.56 -4.19 22.19
CA GLU A 535 5.95 -4.23 21.71
C GLU A 535 6.14 -3.46 20.39
N TRP A 536 7.03 -3.96 19.53
CA TRP A 536 7.36 -3.42 18.21
C TRP A 536 7.71 -4.60 17.28
N LEU A 537 7.89 -4.28 16.00
CA LEU A 537 8.35 -5.17 14.93
C LEU A 537 9.85 -4.97 14.73
N ASP A 538 10.63 -6.04 14.76
CA ASP A 538 12.05 -6.03 14.41
C ASP A 538 12.40 -7.29 13.65
N PHE A 539 13.00 -7.12 12.49
CA PHE A 539 13.37 -8.24 11.62
C PHE A 539 14.72 -8.84 12.03
N PRO A 540 14.98 -10.12 11.73
CA PRO A 540 16.28 -10.75 11.95
C PRO A 540 17.39 -9.97 11.25
N ARG A 541 18.35 -9.46 12.04
CA ARG A 541 19.53 -8.74 11.56
C ARG A 541 20.70 -8.90 12.53
N ALA A 542 21.89 -8.51 12.10
CA ALA A 542 23.09 -8.59 12.95
C ALA A 542 22.91 -7.89 14.31
N GLY A 543 22.22 -6.73 14.33
CA GLY A 543 21.99 -5.95 15.55
C GLY A 543 21.06 -6.58 16.59
N ASN A 544 20.36 -7.67 16.27
CA ASN A 544 19.52 -8.41 17.22
C ASN A 544 19.82 -9.93 17.22
N ASN A 545 21.02 -10.31 16.79
CA ASN A 545 21.46 -11.70 16.68
C ASN A 545 20.57 -12.57 15.78
N ASN A 546 20.05 -12.00 14.68
CA ASN A 546 19.12 -12.65 13.75
C ASN A 546 17.87 -13.22 14.45
N SER A 547 17.35 -12.51 15.44
CA SER A 547 16.18 -12.94 16.21
C SER A 547 14.89 -12.77 15.42
N PHE A 548 14.03 -13.78 15.48
CA PHE A 548 12.64 -13.73 14.99
C PHE A 548 11.65 -13.37 16.10
N TRP A 549 12.12 -13.05 17.31
CA TRP A 549 11.24 -12.80 18.46
C TRP A 549 10.23 -11.68 18.20
N TYR A 550 10.63 -10.61 17.51
CA TYR A 550 9.75 -9.49 17.19
C TYR A 550 9.22 -9.53 15.74
N ALA A 551 9.68 -10.47 14.92
CA ALA A 551 9.26 -10.64 13.53
C ALA A 551 8.01 -11.55 13.43
N ARG A 552 6.98 -11.22 14.22
CA ARG A 552 5.77 -12.03 14.41
C ARG A 552 4.55 -11.18 14.79
N ARG A 553 3.38 -11.80 14.78
CA ARG A 553 2.11 -11.21 15.22
C ARG A 553 1.41 -12.10 16.22
N GLN A 554 1.20 -11.57 17.41
CA GLN A 554 0.60 -12.26 18.55
C GLN A 554 -0.94 -12.27 18.45
N PHE A 555 -1.48 -12.79 17.35
CA PHE A 555 -2.93 -12.83 17.12
C PHE A 555 -3.69 -13.61 18.21
N ASN A 556 -3.02 -14.56 18.86
CA ASN A 556 -3.50 -15.28 20.04
C ASN A 556 -3.91 -14.36 21.21
N LEU A 557 -3.37 -13.13 21.30
CA LEU A 557 -3.77 -12.16 22.33
C LEU A 557 -5.23 -11.72 22.21
N THR A 558 -5.80 -11.77 21.00
CA THR A 558 -7.22 -11.46 20.77
C THR A 558 -8.16 -12.63 20.98
N GLU A 559 -7.61 -13.85 20.98
CA GLU A 559 -8.36 -15.10 21.15
C GLU A 559 -8.53 -15.45 22.64
N ASP A 560 -7.65 -14.95 23.50
CA ASP A 560 -7.75 -15.12 24.94
C ASP A 560 -8.80 -14.17 25.55
N ASN A 561 -9.95 -14.74 25.92
CA ASN A 561 -11.04 -14.02 26.55
C ASN A 561 -10.71 -13.42 27.92
N LEU A 562 -9.59 -13.79 28.54
CA LEU A 562 -9.11 -13.15 29.77
C LEU A 562 -8.29 -11.90 29.51
N LEU A 563 -8.00 -11.53 28.26
CA LEU A 563 -7.24 -10.33 27.90
C LEU A 563 -8.14 -9.21 27.34
N ARG A 564 -7.66 -7.97 27.47
CA ARG A 564 -8.35 -6.73 27.06
C ARG A 564 -8.16 -6.38 25.58
N TYR A 565 -7.23 -7.01 24.86
CA TYR A 565 -7.02 -6.78 23.41
C TYR A 565 -8.27 -7.06 22.58
N LYS A 566 -9.09 -8.04 23.00
CA LYS A 566 -10.38 -8.35 22.37
C LYS A 566 -11.33 -7.14 22.29
N PHE A 567 -11.24 -6.20 23.23
CA PHE A 567 -12.09 -5.01 23.24
C PHE A 567 -11.73 -4.04 22.12
N LEU A 568 -10.44 -3.84 21.88
CA LEU A 568 -9.94 -3.03 20.76
C LEU A 568 -10.27 -3.69 19.43
N ASN A 569 -10.06 -5.01 19.32
CA ASN A 569 -10.42 -5.81 18.15
C ASN A 569 -11.93 -5.71 17.82
N THR A 570 -12.78 -5.83 18.85
CA THR A 570 -14.23 -5.73 18.69
C THR A 570 -14.65 -4.33 18.26
N PHE A 571 -14.02 -3.28 18.80
CA PHE A 571 -14.32 -1.92 18.36
C PHE A 571 -13.92 -1.68 16.90
N ASP A 572 -12.77 -2.23 16.46
CA ASP A 572 -12.34 -2.13 15.06
C ASP A 572 -13.36 -2.73 14.10
N LYS A 573 -13.82 -3.95 14.42
CA LYS A 573 -14.88 -4.62 13.67
C LYS A 573 -16.14 -3.75 13.57
N LEU A 574 -16.64 -3.26 14.71
CA LEU A 574 -17.84 -2.42 14.75
C LEU A 574 -17.67 -1.10 14.00
N MET A 575 -16.46 -0.52 14.01
CA MET A 575 -16.13 0.68 13.24
C MET A 575 -16.24 0.42 11.73
N ASN A 576 -15.63 -0.67 11.24
CA ASN A 576 -15.68 -1.04 9.82
C ASN A 576 -17.08 -1.47 9.36
N GLU A 577 -17.83 -2.20 10.19
CA GLU A 577 -19.23 -2.57 9.91
C GLU A 577 -20.12 -1.33 9.84
N CYS A 578 -19.94 -0.37 10.74
CA CYS A 578 -20.66 0.89 10.72
C CYS A 578 -20.31 1.70 9.46
N GLU A 579 -19.05 1.73 9.01
CA GLU A 579 -18.71 2.38 7.75
C GLU A 579 -19.31 1.66 6.55
N ALA A 580 -19.29 0.33 6.52
CA ALA A 580 -19.92 -0.44 5.46
C ALA A 580 -21.43 -0.19 5.38
N GLN A 581 -22.09 0.11 6.50
CA GLN A 581 -23.52 0.42 6.55
C GLN A 581 -23.84 1.86 6.10
N TYR A 582 -23.02 2.85 6.47
CA TYR A 582 -23.34 4.26 6.29
C TYR A 582 -22.50 5.00 5.24
N GLY A 583 -21.38 4.42 4.80
CA GLY A 583 -20.62 4.88 3.64
C GLY A 583 -19.90 6.21 3.80
N TRP A 584 -19.40 6.55 5.00
CA TRP A 584 -18.84 7.89 5.21
C TRP A 584 -17.50 8.13 4.50
N LEU A 585 -16.72 7.10 4.15
CA LEU A 585 -15.46 7.31 3.44
C LEU A 585 -15.69 7.76 2.00
N HIS A 586 -16.72 7.28 1.31
CA HIS A 586 -17.05 7.75 -0.05
C HIS A 586 -18.01 8.96 -0.07
N ALA A 587 -18.39 9.47 1.10
CA ALA A 587 -19.12 10.72 1.21
C ALA A 587 -18.19 11.94 1.09
N PRO A 588 -18.72 13.12 0.69
CA PRO A 588 -17.97 14.36 0.75
C PRO A 588 -17.35 14.63 2.13
N GLN A 589 -16.34 15.49 2.13
CA GLN A 589 -15.65 15.91 3.34
C GLN A 589 -16.62 16.37 4.44
N ALA A 590 -16.33 16.00 5.68
CA ALA A 590 -17.17 16.31 6.83
C ALA A 590 -17.33 17.81 7.08
N TYR A 591 -18.47 18.20 7.65
CA TYR A 591 -18.67 19.52 8.23
C TYR A 591 -18.36 19.50 9.72
N ILE A 592 -17.27 20.13 10.14
CA ILE A 592 -16.91 20.24 11.58
C ILE A 592 -17.68 21.41 12.19
N SER A 593 -18.71 21.11 12.98
CA SER A 593 -19.51 22.12 13.67
C SER A 593 -18.82 22.60 14.95
N LEU A 594 -18.05 21.74 15.62
CA LEU A 594 -17.40 22.08 16.89
C LEU A 594 -16.01 21.46 16.99
N LYS A 595 -15.06 22.26 17.49
CA LYS A 595 -13.70 21.86 17.91
C LYS A 595 -13.32 22.70 19.12
N HIS A 596 -13.90 22.39 20.27
CA HIS A 596 -13.88 23.23 21.45
C HIS A 596 -12.66 22.93 22.33
N GLU A 597 -11.69 23.85 22.39
CA GLU A 597 -10.42 23.64 23.10
C GLU A 597 -10.56 23.49 24.63
N GLY A 598 -11.49 24.23 25.24
CA GLY A 598 -11.70 24.17 26.70
C GLY A 598 -12.31 22.85 27.15
N ASP A 599 -13.48 22.51 26.60
CA ASP A 599 -14.19 21.26 26.88
C ASP A 599 -13.55 20.02 26.26
N LYS A 600 -12.59 20.20 25.33
CA LYS A 600 -11.97 19.14 24.55
C LYS A 600 -12.97 18.29 23.76
N VAL A 601 -13.97 18.95 23.14
CA VAL A 601 -15.03 18.28 22.37
C VAL A 601 -14.92 18.57 20.88
N ILE A 602 -14.99 17.53 20.06
CA ILE A 602 -15.11 17.62 18.59
C ILE A 602 -16.49 17.12 18.18
N VAL A 603 -17.18 17.87 17.31
CA VAL A 603 -18.43 17.45 16.67
C VAL A 603 -18.36 17.72 15.18
N PHE A 604 -18.67 16.71 14.37
CA PHE A 604 -18.78 16.87 12.92
C PHE A 604 -19.88 15.99 12.31
N GLU A 605 -20.34 16.37 11.13
CA GLU A 605 -21.28 15.59 10.34
C GLU A 605 -20.62 15.06 9.07
N ARG A 606 -20.82 13.77 8.79
CA ARG A 606 -20.37 13.13 7.53
C ARG A 606 -21.36 12.02 7.16
N ALA A 607 -21.73 11.93 5.87
CA ALA A 607 -22.75 10.98 5.38
C ALA A 607 -24.09 11.02 6.16
N GLY A 608 -24.50 12.18 6.65
CA GLY A 608 -25.73 12.34 7.44
C GLY A 608 -25.66 11.79 8.87
N LEU A 609 -24.50 11.29 9.29
CA LEU A 609 -24.20 10.91 10.67
C LEU A 609 -23.67 12.12 11.45
N VAL A 610 -23.86 12.11 12.77
CA VAL A 610 -23.28 13.07 13.70
C VAL A 610 -22.24 12.36 14.56
N PHE A 611 -20.99 12.77 14.46
CA PHE A 611 -19.87 12.25 15.23
C PHE A 611 -19.56 13.19 16.39
N ILE A 612 -19.36 12.62 17.58
CA ILE A 612 -19.16 13.36 18.83
C ILE A 612 -18.00 12.72 19.57
N PHE A 613 -16.96 13.49 19.87
CA PHE A 613 -15.79 13.03 20.61
C PHE A 613 -15.56 13.94 21.80
N ASN A 614 -15.41 13.36 23.00
CA ASN A 614 -14.96 14.06 24.19
C ASN A 614 -13.57 13.57 24.59
N PHE A 615 -12.54 14.35 24.24
CA PHE A 615 -11.14 14.11 24.60
C PHE A 615 -10.77 14.64 25.98
N HIS A 616 -11.71 15.19 26.75
CA HIS A 616 -11.43 15.66 28.08
C HIS A 616 -10.97 14.50 28.99
N THR A 617 -10.01 14.78 29.86
CA THR A 617 -9.37 13.76 30.71
C THR A 617 -10.24 13.27 31.86
N ASP A 618 -11.08 14.14 32.44
CA ASP A 618 -11.97 13.82 33.57
C ASP A 618 -13.43 14.35 33.43
N ARG A 619 -13.67 15.47 32.75
CA ARG A 619 -15.00 16.07 32.61
C ARG A 619 -15.92 15.30 31.67
N SER A 620 -17.09 14.96 32.22
CA SER A 620 -18.24 14.41 31.49
C SER A 620 -19.33 15.48 31.38
N PHE A 621 -20.03 15.54 30.25
CA PHE A 621 -21.05 16.56 30.01
C PHE A 621 -22.43 15.94 29.86
N SER A 622 -23.36 16.25 30.77
CA SER A 622 -24.70 15.63 30.83
C SER A 622 -25.68 16.16 29.78
N ASP A 623 -25.65 17.47 29.50
CA ASP A 623 -26.57 18.14 28.58
C ASP A 623 -25.77 18.94 27.53
N TYR A 624 -24.77 18.31 26.91
CA TYR A 624 -23.90 19.01 25.97
C TYR A 624 -24.65 19.33 24.68
N ARG A 625 -24.76 20.63 24.34
CA ARG A 625 -25.48 21.05 23.14
C ARG A 625 -24.62 20.93 21.90
N ILE A 626 -25.12 20.16 20.93
CA ILE A 626 -24.47 19.94 19.64
C ILE A 626 -25.35 20.42 18.48
N GLY A 627 -24.73 20.95 17.43
CA GLY A 627 -25.44 21.38 16.22
C GLY A 627 -25.69 20.21 15.27
N VAL A 628 -26.85 20.19 14.62
CA VAL A 628 -27.27 19.17 13.66
C VAL A 628 -27.99 19.83 12.48
N GLU A 629 -27.64 19.46 11.25
CA GLU A 629 -28.20 20.15 10.07
C GLU A 629 -29.64 19.79 9.77
N VAL A 630 -29.94 18.50 9.85
CA VAL A 630 -31.22 17.96 9.41
C VAL A 630 -32.06 17.66 10.66
N PRO A 631 -33.28 18.20 10.78
CA PRO A 631 -34.13 17.90 11.93
C PRO A 631 -34.57 16.43 11.91
N GLY A 632 -34.82 15.89 13.10
CA GLY A 632 -35.37 14.55 13.27
C GLY A 632 -35.08 13.96 14.65
N THR A 633 -35.28 12.66 14.73
CA THR A 633 -34.87 11.83 15.88
C THR A 633 -33.61 11.08 15.49
N TYR A 634 -32.60 11.15 16.34
CA TYR A 634 -31.33 10.46 16.16
C TYR A 634 -31.17 9.35 17.20
N LYS A 635 -30.47 8.29 16.83
CA LYS A 635 -30.11 7.16 17.71
C LYS A 635 -28.61 6.88 17.65
N ILE A 636 -28.07 6.27 18.69
CA ILE A 636 -26.67 5.82 18.71
C ILE A 636 -26.51 4.62 17.77
N VAL A 637 -25.47 4.66 16.94
CA VAL A 637 -25.11 3.56 16.02
C VAL A 637 -23.69 3.04 16.25
N LEU A 638 -22.87 3.81 16.96
CA LEU A 638 -21.59 3.36 17.50
C LEU A 638 -21.29 4.08 18.81
N ASN A 639 -20.83 3.32 19.80
CA ASN A 639 -20.54 3.80 21.15
C ASN A 639 -19.20 3.22 21.62
N SER A 640 -18.20 4.07 21.81
CA SER A 640 -16.90 3.63 22.31
C SER A 640 -16.90 3.30 23.80
N ASP A 641 -17.93 3.68 24.55
CA ASP A 641 -18.05 3.45 26.00
C ASP A 641 -18.82 2.16 26.35
N ALA A 642 -19.31 1.40 25.37
CA ALA A 642 -20.03 0.16 25.65
C ALA A 642 -19.12 -0.90 26.32
N GLU A 643 -19.69 -1.72 27.20
CA GLU A 643 -18.96 -2.78 27.92
C GLU A 643 -18.27 -3.76 26.96
N ARG A 644 -18.94 -4.12 25.86
CA ARG A 644 -18.43 -5.04 24.83
C ARG A 644 -17.14 -4.56 24.14
N VAL A 645 -16.84 -3.27 24.21
CA VAL A 645 -15.60 -2.67 23.71
C VAL A 645 -14.72 -2.13 24.83
N GLY A 646 -14.90 -2.61 26.06
CA GLY A 646 -14.06 -2.25 27.20
C GLY A 646 -14.25 -0.81 27.69
N GLY A 647 -15.42 -0.22 27.48
CA GLY A 647 -15.82 1.03 28.12
C GLY A 647 -16.58 0.82 29.43
N HIS A 648 -17.10 1.90 30.01
CA HIS A 648 -17.73 1.89 31.34
C HIS A 648 -19.26 1.72 31.32
N ASN A 649 -19.84 1.53 30.13
CA ASN A 649 -21.26 1.31 29.90
C ASN A 649 -22.16 2.39 30.50
N ARG A 650 -21.76 3.67 30.38
CA ARG A 650 -22.49 4.79 31.00
C ARG A 650 -23.63 5.35 30.14
N ILE A 651 -23.68 4.95 28.87
CA ILE A 651 -24.58 5.52 27.86
C ILE A 651 -25.60 4.45 27.45
N ASP A 652 -26.88 4.75 27.63
CA ASP A 652 -27.96 3.90 27.13
C ASP A 652 -28.11 4.08 25.61
N GLU A 653 -27.74 3.05 24.84
CA GLU A 653 -27.79 3.05 23.37
C GLU A 653 -29.21 3.17 22.81
N GLU A 654 -30.25 2.91 23.61
CA GLU A 654 -31.66 3.13 23.22
C GLU A 654 -32.12 4.58 23.36
N THR A 655 -31.27 5.47 23.88
CA THR A 655 -31.59 6.89 23.98
C THR A 655 -31.90 7.49 22.61
N ARG A 656 -33.00 8.26 22.54
CA ARG A 656 -33.40 9.02 21.35
C ARG A 656 -33.14 10.50 21.54
N PHE A 657 -32.47 11.10 20.55
CA PHE A 657 -32.04 12.49 20.55
C PHE A 657 -32.94 13.29 19.60
N PHE A 658 -33.77 14.17 20.17
CA PHE A 658 -34.73 14.98 19.41
C PHE A 658 -34.15 16.35 19.11
N THR A 659 -34.12 16.74 17.84
CA THR A 659 -33.60 18.05 17.43
C THR A 659 -34.59 19.19 17.71
N THR A 660 -34.08 20.33 18.16
CA THR A 660 -34.80 21.60 18.29
C THR A 660 -34.43 22.54 17.13
N PRO A 661 -35.41 23.18 16.44
CA PRO A 661 -35.17 24.03 15.28
C PRO A 661 -34.68 25.43 15.69
N MET A 662 -33.39 25.52 15.99
CA MET A 662 -32.70 26.76 16.33
C MET A 662 -31.22 26.62 15.97
N GLU A 663 -30.63 27.70 15.48
CA GLU A 663 -29.24 27.69 15.07
C GLU A 663 -28.28 27.45 16.25
N TRP A 664 -27.31 26.57 16.05
CA TRP A 664 -26.21 26.35 16.99
C TRP A 664 -24.96 25.90 16.22
N ASN A 665 -23.81 26.56 16.48
CA ASN A 665 -22.53 26.24 15.83
C ASN A 665 -22.61 26.16 14.29
N GLY A 666 -23.39 27.06 13.66
CA GLY A 666 -23.58 27.11 12.21
C GLY A 666 -24.40 25.97 11.61
N ARG A 667 -25.18 25.24 12.44
CA ARG A 667 -26.16 24.23 12.00
C ARG A 667 -27.57 24.71 12.31
N LYS A 668 -28.55 24.28 11.51
CA LYS A 668 -29.94 24.76 11.62
C LYS A 668 -30.72 24.28 12.84
N ASN A 669 -30.28 23.18 13.46
CA ASN A 669 -30.92 22.57 14.62
C ASN A 669 -29.88 22.22 15.68
N TRP A 670 -30.34 21.89 16.88
CA TRP A 670 -29.48 21.33 17.93
C TRP A 670 -30.17 20.22 18.73
N THR A 671 -29.38 19.36 19.37
CA THR A 671 -29.84 18.43 20.41
C THR A 671 -28.86 18.45 21.59
N HIS A 672 -29.29 17.95 22.75
CA HIS A 672 -28.38 17.67 23.87
C HIS A 672 -27.91 16.22 23.82
N VAL A 673 -26.70 15.96 24.30
CA VAL A 673 -26.15 14.62 24.49
C VAL A 673 -25.47 14.50 25.84
N TYR A 674 -25.53 13.30 26.42
CA TYR A 674 -24.61 12.90 27.47
C TYR A 674 -23.34 12.34 26.83
N ILE A 675 -22.19 12.98 27.08
CA ILE A 675 -20.90 12.54 26.54
C ILE A 675 -19.85 12.45 27.67
N PRO A 676 -19.56 11.24 28.19
CA PRO A 676 -18.55 11.03 29.21
C PRO A 676 -17.14 11.39 28.75
N CYS A 677 -16.22 11.63 29.70
CA CYS A 677 -14.80 11.83 29.39
C CYS A 677 -14.21 10.64 28.62
N ARG A 678 -13.34 10.92 27.65
CA ARG A 678 -12.69 9.94 26.75
C ARG A 678 -13.68 8.98 26.08
N THR A 679 -14.70 9.52 25.44
CA THR A 679 -15.68 8.73 24.69
C THR A 679 -15.96 9.31 23.31
N ALA A 680 -16.40 8.45 22.39
CA ALA A 680 -16.89 8.80 21.08
C ALA A 680 -18.24 8.14 20.80
N LEU A 681 -19.16 8.91 20.22
CA LEU A 681 -20.47 8.46 19.76
C LEU A 681 -20.64 8.79 18.28
N ILE A 682 -21.34 7.92 17.57
CA ILE A 682 -21.93 8.21 16.26
C ILE A 682 -23.44 8.11 16.39
N LEU A 683 -24.12 9.16 15.94
CA LEU A 683 -25.57 9.19 15.86
C LEU A 683 -26.01 9.11 14.39
N ALA A 684 -27.04 8.32 14.13
CA ALA A 684 -27.73 8.30 12.84
C ALA A 684 -29.16 8.79 13.01
N ARG A 685 -29.68 9.51 12.02
CA ARG A 685 -31.09 9.88 11.97
C ARG A 685 -31.92 8.62 11.77
N GLU A 686 -32.94 8.41 12.60
CA GLU A 686 -33.93 7.37 12.34
C GLU A 686 -34.67 7.71 11.04
N SER A 687 -34.72 6.77 10.11
CA SER A 687 -35.66 6.89 9.00
C SER A 687 -37.06 6.98 9.60
N SER A 688 -37.81 8.03 9.23
CA SER A 688 -39.26 7.97 9.35
C SER A 688 -39.67 6.72 8.60
N ALA A 689 -40.16 5.70 9.31
CA ALA A 689 -40.88 4.61 8.67
C ALA A 689 -41.83 5.28 7.68
N THR A 690 -41.69 4.94 6.40
CA THR A 690 -42.75 5.15 5.43
C THR A 690 -43.99 4.53 6.06
N GLN A 691 -44.88 5.39 6.58
CA GLN A 691 -46.26 5.03 6.84
C GLN A 691 -46.95 4.74 5.51
#